data_AF-A0A0K3CAK0-F1
#
_entry.id   AF-A0A0K3CAK0-F1
#
_cell.length_a   1.000
_cell.length_b   1.000
_cell.length_c   1.000
_cell.angle_alpha   90.00
_cell.angle_beta   90.00
_cell.angle_gamma   90.00
#
_symmetry.space_group_name_H-M   'P 1'
#
loop_
_entity.id
_entity.type
_entity.pdbx_description
1 polymer ?
#
loop_
_entity_poly.entity_id
_entity_poly.type
_entity_poly.pdbx_seq_one_letter_code
_entity_poly.pdbx_strand_id
1 'polypeptide(L)'
;MPHRQHRVVVKGHPGSSSQEIEDEPDWSGGHQHRVGFRNRDGRMPGLAPGSSIEVDEAEQERHAEDVAHAKAQLETLGEERSEGRLVNFREIVERQDDLHLRYPADRPIGWRYVLNETEDWVKNEQDWPANAKKRSQQQQQQGDDKKEHERDEPEKEQKPTEGMQQGTRSDDGSKGGDDSGKGDQQRSPREQALLENLKGELEYVAGLQMNDGSGRAMPRGLRNRTDISIDEQDQFSPDNWLPRSADLVRLTGKHPLNAEPHLTELFDAGLITPNELHYVRNHGSVPRIMWELHRVDVEVDGDLGLGPGARLSLSMDDIKDGFKAVSFPVYLACDGNRRKELNMIRKGKGFNWGAGAVGCAYWKGTLLRDVLASAGLEPDKVEAQLQSRQLWVNFAGQDELSEGTYETCIPLAYAMNSHNDVLLAYEMNGVNLPPDHGYPVRLVVPGFVGGRCVKWLRRIWITERENSSHYHIWDNRVVPAFVRSADEDDPLAHTMFHHPDTKCNEQNLNSVIVRPEHGETVSLGSAAGGRSYRIEGYAYDGGGLEVQRVEVSLDGGDEWLYCVRTFPDQPVRHGTKFWTWLHWHVDVDMAQLLNAKSITVRAFNSTKNTQPERPVWNVMGMMNNCQYVVRSEVQQQQGQDGLSVVFRHPVEPGTGEGGWMQPSEENRIAQAKQEAGTPEKQFSREEIEKHSRADDCWIVVDGKVYDATSVLDWHPGGKAAILSHAGKVHQQTTDEFASIHDDYAYGKLKDCILGSVTDKAKQFIKRSAEAAAKEAAASGSNDADQKLALKKHRWVPVRLLDRRDVSHDTRKYTFQLPDGKDTLGLGTCQHVLIGFHMPDRMLIRSYTPTRPLLPARTGSHAEGGGAANGVEEEREALEDGQGTFDLTVKTYFPDANQPGGALSNILDCIPIGEDVEMRGPTGDIVYEGNGTFTLGEGQQRHFSRVSLVLGGSGITPGFALIARILLSAKDETQLRVVDANKSEDDILLRAELDRIEKEAKEGQLRITHVLSHPASDEWTGRRGHVDADLLRDALFPPDKDSVVFLCGPPAMIQKAALPALRDWGYVEDENMFGF
;
A
#
# COMPACT_ATOMS: atom_id res chain seq x y z
N MET A 1 26.76 14.06 61.86
CA MET A 1 28.06 14.31 61.20
C MET A 1 27.77 14.87 59.81
N PRO A 2 28.57 15.77 59.23
CA PRO A 2 28.38 16.21 57.86
C PRO A 2 28.78 15.10 56.89
N HIS A 3 27.99 14.89 55.83
CA HIS A 3 28.33 13.95 54.76
C HIS A 3 29.56 14.46 54.00
N ARG A 4 30.60 13.62 53.90
CA ARG A 4 31.73 13.87 52.99
C ARG A 4 31.25 13.63 51.56
N GLN A 5 31.51 14.58 50.67
CA GLN A 5 31.43 14.32 49.23
C GLN A 5 32.48 13.25 48.86
N HIS A 6 32.03 12.14 48.28
CA HIS A 6 32.93 11.17 47.66
C HIS A 6 33.34 11.71 46.29
N ARG A 7 34.63 12.07 46.16
CA ARG A 7 35.22 12.43 44.86
C ARG A 7 35.60 11.14 44.14
N VAL A 8 34.82 10.76 43.13
CA VAL A 8 35.18 9.65 42.23
C VAL A 8 36.41 10.07 41.42
N VAL A 9 37.41 9.19 41.32
CA VAL A 9 38.57 9.36 40.46
C VAL A 9 38.58 8.17 39.52
N VAL A 10 38.23 8.42 38.26
CA VAL A 10 38.34 7.40 37.20
C VAL A 10 39.82 7.15 36.93
N LYS A 11 40.21 5.88 36.90
CA LYS A 11 41.49 5.41 36.36
C LYS A 11 41.17 4.36 35.30
N GLY A 12 41.87 4.40 34.17
CA GLY A 12 41.77 3.36 33.15
C GLY A 12 42.17 1.99 33.73
N HIS A 13 41.38 0.97 33.42
CA HIS A 13 41.68 -0.41 33.76
C HIS A 13 42.80 -0.91 32.83
N PRO A 14 43.88 -1.55 33.32
CA PRO A 14 45.02 -1.96 32.49
C PRO A 14 44.76 -3.20 31.60
N GLY A 15 43.49 -3.51 31.30
CA GLY A 15 43.07 -4.82 30.78
C GLY A 15 43.17 -5.95 31.82
N SER A 16 42.67 -7.12 31.48
CA SER A 16 42.90 -8.37 32.24
C SER A 16 44.25 -8.96 31.84
N SER A 17 44.96 -9.56 32.79
CA SER A 17 46.20 -10.27 32.51
C SER A 17 45.93 -11.61 31.79
N SER A 18 46.93 -12.15 31.10
CA SER A 18 46.80 -13.45 30.39
C SER A 18 46.40 -14.60 31.32
N GLN A 19 46.83 -14.56 32.59
CA GLN A 19 46.44 -15.54 33.61
C GLN A 19 44.95 -15.41 33.96
N GLU A 20 44.43 -14.19 34.10
CA GLU A 20 43.00 -13.95 34.37
C GLU A 20 42.11 -14.32 33.17
N ILE A 21 42.65 -14.33 31.94
CA ILE A 21 41.96 -14.80 30.72
C ILE A 21 42.00 -16.34 30.63
N GLU A 22 43.11 -16.99 31.00
CA GLU A 22 43.18 -18.47 31.08
C GLU A 22 42.32 -19.03 32.23
N ASP A 23 42.15 -18.27 33.31
CA ASP A 23 41.32 -18.61 34.47
C ASP A 23 39.85 -18.12 34.35
N GLU A 24 39.41 -17.60 33.18
CA GLU A 24 37.99 -17.27 32.97
C GLU A 24 37.11 -18.54 33.00
N PRO A 25 35.98 -18.53 33.73
CA PRO A 25 35.04 -19.65 33.70
C PRO A 25 34.50 -19.90 32.29
N ASP A 26 34.21 -21.16 31.94
CA ASP A 26 33.50 -21.48 30.70
C ASP A 26 32.03 -21.04 30.80
N TRP A 27 31.77 -19.80 30.37
CA TRP A 27 30.44 -19.19 30.33
C TRP A 27 29.50 -19.82 29.28
N SER A 28 29.98 -20.74 28.42
CA SER A 28 29.15 -21.41 27.41
C SER A 28 28.30 -22.56 27.97
N GLY A 29 28.70 -23.14 29.11
CA GLY A 29 28.06 -24.31 29.71
C GLY A 29 26.85 -24.06 30.62
N GLY A 30 26.44 -22.80 30.83
CA GLY A 30 25.40 -22.42 31.79
C GLY A 30 24.26 -21.60 31.17
N HIS A 31 23.00 -22.02 31.39
CA HIS A 31 21.85 -21.30 30.84
C HIS A 31 21.70 -19.86 31.40
N GLN A 32 21.53 -18.91 30.46
CA GLN A 32 20.97 -17.55 30.65
C GLN A 32 21.80 -16.48 31.38
N HIS A 33 23.02 -16.16 30.91
CA HIS A 33 23.59 -14.82 31.08
C HIS A 33 24.20 -14.27 29.78
N ARG A 34 23.36 -13.64 28.94
CA ARG A 34 23.83 -12.77 27.84
C ARG A 34 23.71 -11.31 28.26
N VAL A 35 24.83 -10.60 28.30
CA VAL A 35 24.85 -9.13 28.47
C VAL A 35 24.18 -8.49 27.25
N GLY A 36 23.29 -7.52 27.45
CA GLY A 36 22.72 -6.70 26.37
C GLY A 36 21.20 -6.68 26.20
N PHE A 37 20.42 -7.49 26.93
CA PHE A 37 18.97 -7.54 26.72
C PHE A 37 18.14 -6.63 27.63
N ARG A 38 17.20 -5.92 27.00
CA ARG A 38 16.11 -5.17 27.65
C ARG A 38 15.13 -6.14 28.33
N ASN A 39 14.59 -5.75 29.49
CA ASN A 39 13.61 -6.52 30.25
C ASN A 39 12.22 -6.51 29.57
N ARG A 40 11.25 -7.17 30.21
CA ARG A 40 9.83 -7.30 29.77
C ARG A 40 9.13 -5.95 29.53
N ASP A 41 9.63 -4.86 30.13
CA ASP A 41 9.13 -3.50 30.01
C ASP A 41 9.98 -2.64 29.05
N GLY A 42 10.91 -3.25 28.32
CA GLY A 42 11.82 -2.58 27.38
C GLY A 42 13.02 -1.88 28.02
N ARG A 43 13.39 -2.19 29.28
CA ARG A 43 14.48 -1.50 30.01
C ARG A 43 15.76 -2.33 30.10
N MET A 44 16.90 -1.74 29.76
CA MET A 44 18.20 -2.31 30.13
C MET A 44 18.34 -2.36 31.68
N PRO A 45 18.70 -3.50 32.29
CA PRO A 45 18.94 -3.58 33.73
C PRO A 45 20.13 -2.70 34.13
N GLY A 46 19.87 -1.63 34.90
CA GLY A 46 20.92 -0.74 35.42
C GLY A 46 20.59 0.75 35.35
N LEU A 47 19.71 1.17 34.44
CA LEU A 47 19.34 2.59 34.27
C LEU A 47 18.11 2.94 35.12
N ALA A 48 18.31 3.81 36.11
CA ALA A 48 17.23 4.43 36.88
C ALA A 48 16.69 5.68 36.15
N PRO A 49 15.37 5.94 36.16
CA PRO A 49 14.81 7.13 35.53
C PRO A 49 15.16 8.37 36.36
N GLY A 50 16.08 9.21 35.85
CA GLY A 50 16.45 10.47 36.50
C GLY A 50 17.90 10.93 36.30
N SER A 51 18.80 10.07 35.81
CA SER A 51 20.08 10.55 35.27
C SER A 51 19.85 11.18 33.90
N SER A 52 20.32 12.42 33.73
CA SER A 52 20.52 13.02 32.41
C SER A 52 21.32 12.06 31.55
N ILE A 53 20.84 11.80 30.33
CA ILE A 53 21.54 10.95 29.37
C ILE A 53 22.72 11.79 28.85
N GLU A 54 23.90 11.60 29.45
CA GLU A 54 25.14 11.70 28.69
C GLU A 54 25.06 10.57 27.65
N VAL A 55 24.71 10.93 26.41
CA VAL A 55 24.82 10.00 25.28
C VAL A 55 26.30 9.68 25.16
N ASP A 56 26.66 8.41 24.99
CA ASP A 56 28.07 8.04 24.83
C ASP A 56 28.63 8.78 23.60
N GLU A 57 29.53 9.73 23.82
CA GLU A 57 30.07 10.60 22.76
C GLU A 57 30.65 9.76 21.61
N ALA A 58 31.21 8.59 21.95
CA ALA A 58 31.74 7.63 20.98
C ALA A 58 30.64 6.95 20.12
N GLU A 59 29.41 6.83 20.61
CA GLU A 59 28.27 6.32 19.82
C GLU A 59 27.75 7.37 18.82
N GLN A 60 27.73 8.64 19.23
CA GLN A 60 27.41 9.75 18.33
C GLN A 60 28.49 9.96 17.26
N GLU A 61 29.77 9.85 17.63
CA GLU A 61 30.89 9.93 16.68
C GLU A 61 30.82 8.81 15.63
N ARG A 62 30.59 7.55 16.04
CA ARG A 62 30.38 6.43 15.10
C ARG A 62 29.18 6.64 14.17
N HIS A 63 28.05 7.14 14.69
CA HIS A 63 26.89 7.46 13.85
C HIS A 63 27.24 8.54 12.80
N ALA A 64 27.93 9.60 13.20
CA ALA A 64 28.36 10.63 12.27
C ALA A 64 29.35 10.12 11.19
N GLU A 65 30.27 9.22 11.54
CA GLU A 65 31.18 8.55 10.61
C GLU A 65 30.42 7.66 9.60
N ASP A 66 29.49 6.82 10.07
CA ASP A 66 28.66 5.95 9.22
C ASP A 66 27.84 6.76 8.20
N VAL A 67 27.21 7.86 8.66
CA VAL A 67 26.40 8.74 7.81
C VAL A 67 27.26 9.51 6.80
N ALA A 68 28.45 9.96 7.20
CA ALA A 68 29.40 10.60 6.29
C ALA A 68 29.91 9.62 5.23
N HIS A 69 30.17 8.35 5.60
CA HIS A 69 30.58 7.30 4.68
C HIS A 69 29.49 6.98 3.65
N ALA A 70 28.26 6.70 4.11
CA ALA A 70 27.13 6.39 3.24
C ALA A 70 26.87 7.52 2.22
N LYS A 71 26.92 8.77 2.67
CA LYS A 71 26.76 9.95 1.81
C LYS A 71 27.85 10.06 0.75
N ALA A 72 29.12 9.85 1.12
CA ALA A 72 30.25 9.93 0.19
C ALA A 72 30.24 8.82 -0.87
N GLN A 73 29.81 7.60 -0.52
CA GLN A 73 29.63 6.51 -1.49
C GLN A 73 28.54 6.84 -2.52
N LEU A 74 27.40 7.38 -2.07
CA LEU A 74 26.29 7.78 -2.94
C LEU A 74 26.68 8.94 -3.87
N GLU A 75 27.42 9.94 -3.37
CA GLU A 75 27.94 11.04 -4.19
C GLU A 75 28.92 10.52 -5.26
N THR A 76 29.86 9.64 -4.89
CA THR A 76 30.82 9.02 -5.82
C THR A 76 30.12 8.23 -6.93
N LEU A 77 29.07 7.47 -6.58
CA LEU A 77 28.27 6.69 -7.54
C LEU A 77 27.54 7.62 -8.54
N GLY A 78 27.03 8.75 -8.07
CA GLY A 78 26.39 9.77 -8.90
C GLY A 78 27.38 10.48 -9.86
N GLU A 79 28.59 10.78 -9.41
CA GLU A 79 29.67 11.35 -10.24
C GLU A 79 30.05 10.38 -11.36
N GLU A 80 30.39 9.12 -11.04
CA GLU A 80 30.75 8.10 -12.02
C GLU A 80 29.63 7.84 -13.05
N ARG A 81 28.36 7.89 -12.61
CA ARG A 81 27.19 7.83 -13.50
C ARG A 81 27.15 9.02 -14.47
N SER A 82 27.45 10.23 -14.00
CA SER A 82 27.48 11.43 -14.84
C SER A 82 28.63 11.40 -15.88
N GLU A 83 29.72 10.72 -15.57
CA GLU A 83 30.86 10.48 -16.48
C GLU A 83 30.61 9.34 -17.49
N GLY A 84 29.48 8.62 -17.38
CA GLY A 84 29.14 7.50 -18.25
C GLY A 84 29.91 6.21 -17.97
N ARG A 85 30.44 6.04 -16.75
CA ARG A 85 31.05 4.77 -16.32
C ARG A 85 29.99 3.66 -16.34
N LEU A 86 30.34 2.49 -16.84
CA LEU A 86 29.50 1.31 -16.70
C LEU A 86 29.49 0.86 -15.23
N VAL A 87 28.30 0.65 -14.68
CA VAL A 87 28.04 0.26 -13.28
C VAL A 87 27.13 -0.96 -13.26
N ASN A 88 27.46 -1.95 -12.43
CA ASN A 88 26.67 -3.17 -12.28
C ASN A 88 25.95 -3.27 -10.92
N PHE A 89 25.01 -4.22 -10.80
CA PHE A 89 24.16 -4.39 -9.61
C PHE A 89 24.93 -4.60 -8.30
N ARG A 90 26.12 -5.20 -8.32
CA ARG A 90 26.94 -5.40 -7.11
C ARG A 90 27.46 -4.08 -6.57
N GLU A 91 28.03 -3.25 -7.45
CA GLU A 91 28.57 -1.94 -7.10
C GLU A 91 27.50 -1.01 -6.54
N ILE A 92 26.25 -1.13 -7.01
CA ILE A 92 25.12 -0.36 -6.49
C ILE A 92 24.80 -0.81 -5.06
N VAL A 93 24.66 -2.12 -4.82
CA VAL A 93 24.38 -2.67 -3.46
C VAL A 93 25.51 -2.37 -2.48
N GLU A 94 26.77 -2.46 -2.92
CA GLU A 94 27.97 -2.26 -2.10
C GLU A 94 28.26 -0.77 -1.78
N ARG A 95 27.69 0.18 -2.55
CA ARG A 95 27.90 1.62 -2.37
C ARG A 95 26.65 2.39 -1.90
N GLN A 96 25.50 1.71 -1.75
CA GLN A 96 24.27 2.31 -1.25
C GLN A 96 23.97 1.81 0.18
N ASP A 97 24.67 2.37 1.18
CA ASP A 97 24.44 2.04 2.59
C ASP A 97 23.06 2.56 3.05
N ASP A 98 22.10 1.66 3.29
CA ASP A 98 20.74 2.03 3.75
C ASP A 98 20.62 2.26 5.27
N LEU A 99 21.67 1.91 6.02
CA LEU A 99 21.85 2.07 7.47
C LEU A 99 20.78 1.48 8.41
N HIS A 100 19.62 1.01 7.92
CA HIS A 100 18.51 0.58 8.77
C HIS A 100 18.82 -0.62 9.67
N LEU A 101 19.73 -1.52 9.26
CA LEU A 101 20.21 -2.63 10.11
C LEU A 101 21.10 -2.14 11.27
N ARG A 102 21.74 -0.98 11.11
CA ARG A 102 22.57 -0.33 12.14
C ARG A 102 21.72 0.55 13.06
N TYR A 103 20.79 1.32 12.50
CA TYR A 103 19.92 2.28 13.20
C TYR A 103 18.41 1.98 12.99
N PRO A 104 17.91 0.81 13.42
CA PRO A 104 16.52 0.40 13.20
C PRO A 104 15.52 1.25 14.00
N ALA A 105 15.97 1.96 15.04
CA ALA A 105 15.12 2.80 15.89
C ALA A 105 14.57 4.05 15.18
N ASP A 106 15.25 4.51 14.12
CA ASP A 106 14.88 5.71 13.38
C ASP A 106 14.02 5.40 12.14
N ARG A 107 13.78 4.11 11.84
CA ARG A 107 12.91 3.68 10.73
C ARG A 107 11.44 3.51 11.15
N PRO A 108 10.49 3.61 10.20
CA PRO A 108 9.11 3.24 10.44
C PRO A 108 8.93 1.72 10.49
N ILE A 109 7.82 1.27 11.08
CA ILE A 109 7.37 -0.12 11.00
C ILE A 109 7.16 -0.46 9.51
N GLY A 110 7.72 -1.60 9.07
CA GLY A 110 7.57 -2.06 7.70
C GLY A 110 8.49 -1.37 6.67
N TRP A 111 9.59 -0.73 7.09
CA TRP A 111 10.65 -0.27 6.17
C TRP A 111 11.14 -1.39 5.24
N ARG A 112 11.69 -0.98 4.09
CA ARG A 112 12.25 -1.87 3.06
C ARG A 112 13.48 -1.23 2.42
N TYR A 113 14.48 -2.06 2.13
CA TYR A 113 15.61 -1.65 1.30
C TYR A 113 15.19 -1.61 -0.18
N VAL A 114 15.48 -0.49 -0.84
CA VAL A 114 15.18 -0.24 -2.26
C VAL A 114 16.48 0.27 -2.89
N LEU A 115 16.91 -0.29 -4.03
CA LEU A 115 18.04 0.28 -4.75
C LEU A 115 17.59 1.55 -5.49
N ASN A 116 18.46 2.54 -5.60
CA ASN A 116 18.16 3.81 -6.25
C ASN A 116 18.30 3.78 -7.79
N GLU A 117 18.36 2.59 -8.40
CA GLU A 117 18.55 2.38 -9.84
C GLU A 117 17.62 1.29 -10.38
N THR A 118 17.21 1.40 -11.64
CA THR A 118 16.27 0.46 -12.27
C THR A 118 16.98 -0.71 -12.96
N GLU A 119 16.29 -1.84 -13.14
CA GLU A 119 16.83 -2.96 -13.93
C GLU A 119 17.09 -2.55 -15.39
N ASP A 120 16.23 -1.70 -15.97
CA ASP A 120 16.31 -1.29 -17.36
C ASP A 120 17.49 -0.34 -17.62
N TRP A 121 17.74 0.60 -16.70
CA TRP A 121 18.89 1.49 -16.77
C TRP A 121 20.20 0.71 -16.81
N VAL A 122 20.39 -0.20 -15.85
CA VAL A 122 21.60 -1.04 -15.75
C VAL A 122 21.75 -1.96 -16.95
N LYS A 123 20.65 -2.59 -17.43
CA LYS A 123 20.72 -3.64 -18.46
C LYS A 123 20.59 -3.19 -19.89
N ASN A 124 19.87 -2.10 -20.17
CA ASN A 124 19.45 -1.75 -21.53
C ASN A 124 19.83 -0.31 -21.90
N GLU A 125 19.77 0.65 -20.98
CA GLU A 125 20.17 2.05 -21.28
C GLU A 125 21.69 2.16 -21.42
N GLN A 126 22.45 1.75 -20.41
CA GLN A 126 23.93 1.75 -20.42
C GLN A 126 24.51 1.08 -21.68
N ASP A 127 25.59 1.66 -22.22
CA ASP A 127 26.27 1.24 -23.46
C ASP A 127 27.15 -0.02 -23.31
N TRP A 128 26.61 -1.05 -22.66
CA TRP A 128 27.20 -2.38 -22.66
C TRP A 128 27.39 -2.89 -24.11
N PRO A 129 28.53 -3.54 -24.44
CA PRO A 129 28.80 -4.09 -25.78
C PRO A 129 27.71 -5.02 -26.34
N ALA A 130 26.90 -5.65 -25.47
CA ALA A 130 25.73 -6.44 -25.86
C ALA A 130 24.54 -5.58 -26.35
N ASN A 131 24.34 -4.38 -25.78
CA ASN A 131 23.18 -3.51 -26.04
C ASN A 131 23.33 -2.74 -27.35
N ALA A 132 24.52 -2.21 -27.62
CA ALA A 132 24.84 -1.53 -28.87
C ALA A 132 24.58 -2.44 -30.10
N LYS A 133 24.77 -3.75 -29.96
CA LYS A 133 24.48 -4.76 -30.99
C LYS A 133 22.98 -5.04 -31.19
N LYS A 134 22.13 -4.83 -30.18
CA LYS A 134 20.67 -4.96 -30.31
C LYS A 134 20.06 -3.71 -30.96
N ARG A 135 20.47 -2.50 -30.52
CA ARG A 135 19.92 -1.23 -31.00
C ARG A 135 20.01 -1.09 -32.53
N SER A 136 21.13 -1.53 -33.12
CA SER A 136 21.38 -1.47 -34.57
C SER A 136 20.50 -2.41 -35.41
N GLN A 137 19.90 -3.44 -34.81
CA GLN A 137 19.03 -4.40 -35.52
C GLN A 137 17.58 -3.94 -35.61
N GLN A 138 17.10 -3.13 -34.66
CA GLN A 138 15.69 -2.70 -34.61
C GLN A 138 15.37 -1.53 -35.55
N GLN A 139 16.32 -0.63 -35.82
CA GLN A 139 16.10 0.57 -36.65
C GLN A 139 15.84 0.28 -38.14
N GLN A 140 15.94 -0.97 -38.60
CA GLN A 140 15.71 -1.36 -39.99
C GLN A 140 14.25 -1.71 -40.34
N GLN A 141 13.31 -1.75 -39.38
CA GLN A 141 11.97 -2.32 -39.59
C GLN A 141 10.79 -1.33 -39.66
N GLN A 142 10.99 -0.03 -39.42
CA GLN A 142 9.89 0.88 -39.04
C GLN A 142 9.45 1.90 -40.13
N GLY A 143 9.68 1.62 -41.41
CA GLY A 143 9.46 2.59 -42.50
C GLY A 143 8.61 2.08 -43.65
N ASP A 144 7.29 1.96 -43.47
CA ASP A 144 6.28 2.01 -44.54
C ASP A 144 4.84 2.23 -43.95
N ASP A 145 3.91 2.65 -44.82
CA ASP A 145 2.45 2.82 -44.65
C ASP A 145 1.85 3.97 -43.78
N LYS A 146 1.35 5.01 -44.47
CA LYS A 146 0.22 5.88 -44.06
C LYS A 146 -0.41 6.62 -45.26
N LYS A 147 -1.74 6.50 -45.46
CA LYS A 147 -2.68 7.26 -46.36
C LYS A 147 -4.02 6.48 -46.53
N GLU A 148 -5.20 7.03 -46.88
CA GLU A 148 -5.75 8.42 -46.87
C GLU A 148 -7.31 8.44 -46.95
N HIS A 149 -7.92 9.53 -46.46
CA HIS A 149 -9.20 10.19 -46.89
C HIS A 149 -10.64 9.60 -46.73
N GLU A 150 -11.40 10.16 -45.75
CA GLU A 150 -12.48 11.21 -45.84
C GLU A 150 -13.68 11.19 -46.84
N ARG A 151 -14.85 11.71 -46.35
CA ARG A 151 -16.05 12.35 -47.02
C ARG A 151 -17.18 11.46 -47.60
N ASP A 152 -18.48 11.84 -47.67
CA ASP A 152 -19.26 13.07 -47.33
C ASP A 152 -20.76 12.74 -47.01
N GLU A 153 -21.51 13.69 -46.41
CA GLU A 153 -22.98 13.69 -46.11
C GLU A 153 -23.81 14.36 -47.26
N PRO A 154 -25.20 14.34 -47.38
CA PRO A 154 -26.11 15.13 -46.47
C PRO A 154 -27.67 14.83 -46.44
N GLU A 155 -28.39 15.48 -45.48
CA GLU A 155 -29.76 16.12 -45.56
C GLU A 155 -31.06 15.34 -45.99
N LYS A 156 -32.33 15.66 -45.61
CA LYS A 156 -33.04 16.43 -44.52
C LYS A 156 -34.59 16.26 -44.65
N GLU A 157 -35.36 16.75 -43.64
CA GLU A 157 -36.73 17.38 -43.70
C GLU A 157 -37.96 16.78 -42.94
N GLN A 158 -38.42 17.56 -41.93
CA GLN A 158 -39.80 18.00 -41.55
C GLN A 158 -40.97 16.98 -41.32
N LYS A 159 -41.61 16.84 -40.13
CA LYS A 159 -42.60 17.69 -39.38
C LYS A 159 -44.04 17.77 -39.99
N PRO A 160 -45.15 18.16 -39.27
CA PRO A 160 -45.43 18.30 -37.80
C PRO A 160 -46.89 17.94 -37.30
N THR A 161 -47.19 18.12 -35.98
CA THR A 161 -48.49 18.57 -35.34
C THR A 161 -49.79 17.69 -35.44
N GLU A 162 -50.85 17.74 -34.59
CA GLU A 162 -51.28 18.57 -33.42
C GLU A 162 -52.45 17.92 -32.58
N GLY A 163 -52.80 18.51 -31.41
CA GLY A 163 -54.15 18.42 -30.75
C GLY A 163 -54.19 17.77 -29.34
N MET A 164 -54.40 18.47 -28.21
CA MET A 164 -55.64 19.08 -27.62
C MET A 164 -56.76 18.06 -27.23
N GLN A 165 -57.52 18.14 -26.12
CA GLN A 165 -57.90 19.28 -25.24
C GLN A 165 -58.57 18.85 -23.88
N GLN A 166 -58.39 19.69 -22.82
CA GLN A 166 -59.37 20.23 -21.82
C GLN A 166 -60.07 19.44 -20.66
N GLY A 167 -60.33 20.18 -19.55
CA GLY A 167 -61.45 19.93 -18.58
C GLY A 167 -61.14 19.99 -17.06
N THR A 168 -60.56 21.04 -16.46
CA THR A 168 -61.21 22.17 -15.72
C THR A 168 -62.13 21.92 -14.50
N ARG A 169 -61.67 22.42 -13.31
CA ARG A 169 -62.40 23.24 -12.28
C ARG A 169 -63.38 22.55 -11.30
N SER A 170 -63.64 23.04 -10.06
CA SER A 170 -63.25 24.29 -9.32
C SER A 170 -63.57 24.22 -7.80
N ASP A 171 -62.90 25.07 -7.00
CA ASP A 171 -63.36 25.84 -5.80
C ASP A 171 -63.95 25.11 -4.56
N ASP A 172 -63.95 25.64 -3.33
CA ASP A 172 -63.24 26.71 -2.57
C ASP A 172 -63.73 26.60 -1.07
N GLY A 173 -63.17 27.33 -0.08
CA GLY A 173 -63.93 27.59 1.18
C GLY A 173 -63.28 27.47 2.57
N SER A 174 -62.11 28.07 2.78
CA SER A 174 -61.67 28.85 3.98
C SER A 174 -62.13 28.57 5.45
N LYS A 175 -61.14 28.68 6.38
CA LYS A 175 -61.14 29.32 7.74
C LYS A 175 -61.76 28.64 9.00
N GLY A 176 -60.88 28.22 9.92
CA GLY A 176 -60.49 29.03 11.11
C GLY A 176 -61.10 28.72 12.51
N GLY A 177 -60.26 28.68 13.56
CA GLY A 177 -60.67 28.80 14.98
C GLY A 177 -59.79 28.06 16.00
N ASP A 178 -59.19 28.80 16.95
CA ASP A 178 -58.45 28.30 18.14
C ASP A 178 -59.36 27.65 19.22
N ASP A 179 -58.83 26.76 20.07
CA ASP A 179 -58.43 27.09 21.47
C ASP A 179 -57.69 25.91 22.15
N SER A 180 -57.11 26.23 23.30
CA SER A 180 -56.03 25.60 24.04
C SER A 180 -56.46 24.60 25.13
N GLY A 181 -55.51 23.79 25.59
CA GLY A 181 -55.66 22.93 26.78
C GLY A 181 -54.34 22.32 27.24
N LYS A 182 -53.68 22.92 28.23
CA LYS A 182 -52.45 22.38 28.84
C LYS A 182 -52.76 21.21 29.77
N GLY A 183 -52.04 20.10 29.61
CA GLY A 183 -51.99 18.99 30.56
C GLY A 183 -50.55 18.66 30.93
N ASP A 184 -50.27 18.55 32.23
CA ASP A 184 -48.95 18.23 32.79
C ASP A 184 -48.68 16.72 32.67
N GLN A 185 -47.53 16.31 32.11
CA GLN A 185 -47.24 14.90 31.79
C GLN A 185 -46.06 14.34 32.60
N GLN A 186 -46.27 13.18 33.20
CA GLN A 186 -45.18 12.37 33.77
C GLN A 186 -44.31 11.81 32.65
N ARG A 187 -42.99 11.99 32.76
CA ARG A 187 -42.00 11.48 31.80
C ARG A 187 -42.05 9.95 31.71
N SER A 188 -41.92 9.46 30.48
CA SER A 188 -41.78 8.05 30.16
C SER A 188 -40.42 7.48 30.62
N PRO A 189 -40.28 6.14 30.74
CA PRO A 189 -38.99 5.50 31.04
C PRO A 189 -37.87 5.81 30.03
N ARG A 190 -38.22 6.17 28.78
CA ARG A 190 -37.26 6.56 27.74
C ARG A 190 -36.72 7.97 27.97
N GLU A 191 -37.59 8.93 28.27
CA GLU A 191 -37.18 10.28 28.66
C GLU A 191 -36.36 10.26 29.96
N GLN A 192 -36.62 9.30 30.86
CA GLN A 192 -35.82 9.10 32.06
C GLN A 192 -34.41 8.55 31.73
N ALA A 193 -34.29 7.54 30.87
CA ALA A 193 -32.99 7.02 30.43
C ALA A 193 -32.17 8.06 29.64
N LEU A 194 -32.81 8.82 28.76
CA LEU A 194 -32.18 9.94 28.05
C LEU A 194 -31.71 11.02 29.04
N LEU A 195 -32.53 11.37 30.04
CA LEU A 195 -32.15 12.33 31.09
C LEU A 195 -30.97 11.83 31.93
N GLU A 196 -30.84 10.53 32.17
CA GLU A 196 -29.71 9.94 32.88
C GLU A 196 -28.43 9.97 32.03
N ASN A 197 -28.52 9.63 30.74
CA ASN A 197 -27.41 9.75 29.79
C ASN A 197 -26.94 11.22 29.64
N LEU A 198 -27.87 12.18 29.51
CA LEU A 198 -27.54 13.61 29.41
C LEU A 198 -26.92 14.17 30.69
N LYS A 199 -27.27 13.65 31.87
CA LYS A 199 -26.59 14.00 33.13
C LYS A 199 -25.17 13.43 33.17
N GLY A 200 -25.01 12.17 32.73
CA GLY A 200 -23.69 11.55 32.61
C GLY A 200 -22.77 12.32 31.67
N GLU A 201 -23.28 12.74 30.50
CA GLU A 201 -22.55 13.62 29.58
C GLU A 201 -22.23 14.98 30.20
N LEU A 202 -23.19 15.61 30.90
CA LEU A 202 -22.96 16.89 31.56
C LEU A 202 -21.81 16.82 32.58
N GLU A 203 -21.77 15.76 33.39
CA GLU A 203 -20.70 15.51 34.36
C GLU A 203 -19.37 15.17 33.67
N TYR A 204 -19.39 14.37 32.59
CA TYR A 204 -18.22 14.03 31.79
C TYR A 204 -17.60 15.24 31.07
N VAL A 205 -18.42 16.05 30.39
CA VAL A 205 -17.99 17.26 29.67
C VAL A 205 -17.45 18.31 30.65
N ALA A 206 -18.08 18.48 31.81
CA ALA A 206 -17.56 19.33 32.88
C ALA A 206 -16.25 18.81 33.51
N GLY A 207 -15.96 17.52 33.36
CA GLY A 207 -14.74 16.85 33.83
C GLY A 207 -13.61 16.74 32.80
N LEU A 208 -13.78 17.25 31.58
CA LEU A 208 -12.75 17.17 30.53
C LEU A 208 -11.45 17.86 30.97
N GLN A 209 -10.34 17.15 30.82
CA GLN A 209 -9.02 17.62 31.25
C GLN A 209 -8.26 18.32 30.11
N MET A 210 -7.39 19.25 30.51
CA MET A 210 -6.44 19.88 29.60
C MET A 210 -5.23 18.99 29.33
N ASN A 211 -4.74 19.01 28.09
CA ASN A 211 -3.51 18.37 27.66
C ASN A 211 -2.44 19.43 27.38
N ASP A 212 -1.39 19.51 28.20
CA ASP A 212 -0.30 20.47 28.00
C ASP A 212 0.74 20.02 26.95
N GLY A 213 0.61 18.79 26.44
CA GLY A 213 1.49 18.19 25.44
C GLY A 213 2.75 17.55 26.02
N SER A 214 2.91 17.52 27.35
CA SER A 214 4.08 16.95 28.05
C SER A 214 3.86 15.51 28.55
N GLY A 215 2.62 15.03 28.52
CA GLY A 215 2.21 13.76 29.12
C GLY A 215 2.44 12.51 28.24
N ARG A 216 2.61 11.36 28.90
CA ARG A 216 2.63 10.02 28.25
C ARG A 216 1.21 9.48 27.97
N ALA A 217 0.30 10.32 27.47
CA ALA A 217 -1.04 9.89 27.06
C ALA A 217 -1.04 9.15 25.70
N MET A 218 -0.05 8.29 25.46
CA MET A 218 -0.02 7.44 24.27
C MET A 218 -0.99 6.26 24.46
N PRO A 219 -1.74 5.84 23.42
CA PRO A 219 -2.66 4.72 23.53
C PRO A 219 -1.94 3.43 23.96
N ARG A 220 -2.40 2.84 25.08
CA ARG A 220 -1.88 1.55 25.54
C ARG A 220 -2.45 0.44 24.65
N GLY A 221 -1.62 -0.16 23.80
CA GLY A 221 -1.99 -1.35 23.03
C GLY A 221 -1.55 -1.36 21.56
N LEU A 222 -1.23 -0.22 20.96
CA LEU A 222 -0.85 -0.07 19.53
C LEU A 222 0.53 -0.67 19.15
N ARG A 223 1.01 -1.69 19.87
CA ARG A 223 2.33 -2.32 19.65
C ARG A 223 2.31 -3.63 18.87
N ASN A 224 1.16 -4.30 18.75
CA ASN A 224 0.95 -5.41 17.81
C ASN A 224 0.27 -4.85 16.56
N ARG A 225 1.05 -4.23 15.67
CA ARG A 225 0.52 -3.71 14.41
C ARG A 225 0.63 -4.79 13.33
N THR A 226 -0.53 -5.24 12.86
CA THR A 226 -0.87 -5.89 11.57
C THR A 226 0.19 -6.71 10.82
N ASP A 227 -0.20 -7.87 10.28
CA ASP A 227 0.57 -8.62 9.27
C ASP A 227 1.04 -7.68 8.13
N ILE A 228 2.34 -7.37 8.12
CA ILE A 228 2.94 -6.40 7.19
C ILE A 228 3.14 -7.07 5.83
N SER A 229 2.37 -6.66 4.83
CA SER A 229 2.45 -7.19 3.46
C SER A 229 2.27 -6.11 2.41
N ILE A 230 2.83 -6.35 1.24
CA ILE A 230 2.71 -5.48 0.06
C ILE A 230 1.67 -6.10 -0.89
N ASP A 231 0.75 -5.28 -1.38
CA ASP A 231 -0.28 -5.69 -2.33
C ASP A 231 0.38 -5.97 -3.70
N GLU A 232 -0.03 -7.02 -4.41
CA GLU A 232 0.50 -7.28 -5.76
C GLU A 232 0.23 -6.12 -6.74
N GLN A 233 -0.76 -5.27 -6.44
CA GLN A 233 -1.07 -4.07 -7.20
C GLN A 233 0.05 -3.01 -7.14
N ASP A 234 0.76 -2.89 -6.03
CA ASP A 234 1.84 -1.90 -5.87
C ASP A 234 3.14 -2.34 -6.58
N GLN A 235 3.29 -3.62 -6.93
CA GLN A 235 4.56 -4.20 -7.40
C GLN A 235 5.11 -3.59 -8.71
N PHE A 236 4.28 -2.89 -9.49
CA PHE A 236 4.65 -2.19 -10.72
C PHE A 236 4.60 -0.66 -10.58
N SER A 237 4.67 -0.15 -9.35
CA SER A 237 4.68 1.28 -9.03
C SER A 237 5.96 1.69 -8.28
N PRO A 238 6.28 2.99 -8.24
CA PRO A 238 7.34 3.51 -7.37
C PRO A 238 7.12 3.23 -5.87
N ASP A 239 5.87 2.97 -5.47
CA ASP A 239 5.49 2.67 -4.09
C ASP A 239 5.60 1.16 -3.77
N ASN A 240 6.23 0.34 -4.63
CA ASN A 240 6.34 -1.13 -4.48
C ASN A 240 7.03 -1.63 -3.20
N TRP A 241 7.50 -0.73 -2.35
CA TRP A 241 8.20 -0.96 -1.09
C TRP A 241 7.33 -0.64 0.14
N LEU A 242 6.09 -0.20 -0.05
CA LEU A 242 5.20 0.26 1.01
C LEU A 242 4.13 -0.77 1.38
N PRO A 243 4.17 -1.33 2.61
CA PRO A 243 3.08 -2.15 3.10
C PRO A 243 1.87 -1.27 3.45
N ARG A 244 0.69 -1.69 2.99
CA ARG A 244 -0.58 -0.94 3.07
C ARG A 244 -1.70 -1.90 3.49
N SER A 245 -2.60 -1.46 4.37
CA SER A 245 -3.70 -2.34 4.80
C SER A 245 -4.62 -2.71 3.64
N ALA A 246 -5.14 -3.94 3.66
CA ALA A 246 -6.20 -4.40 2.76
C ALA A 246 -7.54 -3.69 3.03
N ASP A 247 -7.71 -3.17 4.25
CA ASP A 247 -8.91 -2.50 4.77
C ASP A 247 -9.08 -1.06 4.21
N LEU A 248 -8.08 -0.57 3.46
CA LEU A 248 -8.11 0.73 2.78
C LEU A 248 -8.73 0.58 1.38
N VAL A 249 -9.89 1.19 1.18
CA VAL A 249 -10.55 1.29 -0.12
C VAL A 249 -9.76 2.22 -1.03
N ARG A 250 -9.04 1.64 -2.00
CA ARG A 250 -8.26 2.39 -3.00
C ARG A 250 -9.18 3.17 -3.93
N LEU A 251 -9.11 4.48 -3.87
CA LEU A 251 -9.96 5.39 -4.63
C LEU A 251 -9.40 5.77 -6.00
N THR A 252 -8.09 5.57 -6.22
CA THR A 252 -7.36 5.80 -7.48
C THR A 252 -6.72 4.52 -8.01
N GLY A 253 -7.15 3.35 -7.52
CA GLY A 253 -6.51 2.05 -7.77
C GLY A 253 -5.03 2.04 -7.38
N LYS A 254 -4.11 1.83 -8.33
CA LYS A 254 -2.68 1.62 -8.04
C LYS A 254 -1.95 2.88 -7.59
N HIS A 255 -1.88 3.89 -8.46
CA HIS A 255 -0.92 4.99 -8.31
C HIS A 255 -1.39 6.30 -8.96
N PRO A 256 -1.20 7.46 -8.32
CA PRO A 256 -0.73 7.65 -6.94
C PRO A 256 -1.76 7.15 -5.93
N LEU A 257 -1.33 6.62 -4.78
CA LEU A 257 -2.29 6.09 -3.79
C LEU A 257 -3.14 7.21 -3.19
N ASN A 258 -4.45 7.06 -3.33
CA ASN A 258 -5.43 7.76 -2.52
C ASN A 258 -6.44 6.74 -2.03
N ALA A 259 -6.65 6.64 -0.72
CA ALA A 259 -7.48 5.61 -0.11
C ALA A 259 -8.10 6.07 1.20
N GLU A 260 -9.33 5.61 1.47
CA GLU A 260 -10.02 5.76 2.76
C GLU A 260 -10.31 4.38 3.37
N PRO A 261 -10.29 4.24 4.71
CA PRO A 261 -10.80 3.04 5.37
C PRO A 261 -12.30 2.84 5.12
N HIS A 262 -12.79 1.62 5.30
CA HIS A 262 -14.24 1.41 5.42
C HIS A 262 -14.79 2.22 6.61
N LEU A 263 -15.95 2.85 6.41
CA LEU A 263 -16.51 3.82 7.36
C LEU A 263 -16.80 3.22 8.74
N THR A 264 -17.27 1.97 8.78
CA THR A 264 -17.49 1.21 10.04
C THR A 264 -16.16 0.93 10.74
N GLU A 265 -15.17 0.42 10.01
CA GLU A 265 -13.86 0.03 10.58
C GLU A 265 -13.09 1.22 11.15
N LEU A 266 -13.17 2.38 10.47
CA LEU A 266 -12.64 3.65 10.97
C LEU A 266 -13.24 4.04 12.33
N PHE A 267 -14.54 3.82 12.51
CA PHE A 267 -15.26 4.17 13.74
C PHE A 267 -15.03 3.15 14.86
N ASP A 268 -15.01 1.86 14.53
CA ASP A 268 -14.80 0.75 15.48
C ASP A 268 -13.34 0.67 15.96
N ALA A 269 -12.39 1.16 15.18
CA ALA A 269 -11.03 1.42 15.65
C ALA A 269 -10.96 2.48 16.77
N GLY A 270 -12.05 3.25 16.96
CA GLY A 270 -12.28 4.14 18.08
C GLY A 270 -11.77 5.56 17.86
N LEU A 271 -11.70 6.31 18.96
CA LEU A 271 -11.42 7.74 18.97
C LEU A 271 -10.00 8.13 18.51
N ILE A 272 -9.10 7.16 18.34
CA ILE A 272 -7.75 7.32 17.82
C ILE A 272 -7.54 6.28 16.72
N THR A 273 -7.52 6.74 15.48
CA THR A 273 -7.34 5.93 14.27
C THR A 273 -5.93 5.30 14.26
N PRO A 274 -5.80 3.97 14.14
CA PRO A 274 -4.53 3.30 13.83
C PRO A 274 -3.92 3.85 12.55
N ASN A 275 -2.59 3.88 12.43
CA ASN A 275 -1.96 4.52 11.27
C ASN A 275 -2.26 3.78 9.96
N GLU A 276 -2.52 2.48 10.07
CA GLU A 276 -2.78 1.53 8.99
C GLU A 276 -4.19 1.69 8.40
N LEU A 277 -5.11 2.27 9.17
CA LEU A 277 -6.46 2.67 8.75
C LEU A 277 -6.59 4.18 8.51
N HIS A 278 -5.57 4.98 8.83
CA HIS A 278 -5.62 6.42 8.60
C HIS A 278 -5.59 6.70 7.10
N TYR A 279 -6.57 7.46 6.59
CA TYR A 279 -6.70 7.76 5.17
C TYR A 279 -5.39 8.28 4.56
N VAL A 280 -5.11 7.88 3.32
CA VAL A 280 -3.92 8.27 2.56
C VAL A 280 -4.33 9.16 1.39
N ARG A 281 -3.69 10.30 1.25
CA ARG A 281 -3.77 11.18 0.07
C ARG A 281 -2.35 11.47 -0.40
N ASN A 282 -1.98 10.94 -1.56
CA ASN A 282 -0.73 11.27 -2.27
C ASN A 282 -1.06 11.92 -3.62
N HIS A 283 -0.31 12.97 -3.99
CA HIS A 283 -0.39 13.58 -5.32
C HIS A 283 0.50 12.85 -6.34
N GLY A 284 1.53 12.14 -5.88
CA GLY A 284 2.48 11.37 -6.70
C GLY A 284 3.02 10.17 -5.91
N SER A 285 4.25 9.77 -6.21
CA SER A 285 4.97 8.74 -5.45
C SER A 285 5.37 9.20 -4.06
N VAL A 286 5.56 8.22 -3.17
CA VAL A 286 6.07 8.48 -1.82
C VAL A 286 7.60 8.56 -1.86
N PRO A 287 8.21 9.70 -1.50
CA PRO A 287 9.66 9.84 -1.44
C PRO A 287 10.28 8.85 -0.44
N ARG A 288 11.29 8.12 -0.89
CA ARG A 288 12.09 7.24 -0.03
C ARG A 288 13.23 8.03 0.61
N ILE A 289 12.97 8.57 1.80
CA ILE A 289 13.89 9.46 2.51
C ILE A 289 14.54 8.71 3.68
N MET A 290 15.87 8.75 3.81
CA MET A 290 16.58 8.24 5.00
C MET A 290 16.61 9.30 6.10
N TRP A 291 16.45 8.89 7.37
CA TRP A 291 16.46 9.77 8.54
C TRP A 291 17.75 10.61 8.60
N GLU A 292 18.87 9.93 8.40
CA GLU A 292 20.23 10.41 8.58
C GLU A 292 20.67 11.40 7.49
N LEU A 293 20.11 11.25 6.29
CA LEU A 293 20.43 12.08 5.12
C LEU A 293 19.43 13.22 4.94
N HIS A 294 18.25 13.16 5.60
CA HIS A 294 17.24 14.18 5.48
C HIS A 294 17.64 15.47 6.19
N ARG A 295 17.30 16.61 5.56
CA ARG A 295 17.43 17.94 6.15
C ARG A 295 16.23 18.81 5.81
N VAL A 296 15.87 19.69 6.73
CA VAL A 296 14.89 20.75 6.53
C VAL A 296 15.62 22.09 6.46
N ASP A 297 15.58 22.72 5.29
CA ASP A 297 16.12 24.05 5.08
C ASP A 297 15.12 25.11 5.57
N VAL A 298 15.55 25.98 6.49
CA VAL A 298 14.74 27.07 7.05
C VAL A 298 15.38 28.40 6.66
N GLU A 299 14.67 29.21 5.88
CA GLU A 299 15.15 30.46 5.31
C GLU A 299 14.34 31.67 5.83
N VAL A 300 15.05 32.61 6.44
CA VAL A 300 14.50 33.87 6.94
C VAL A 300 15.29 35.02 6.33
N ASP A 301 14.64 35.76 5.43
CA ASP A 301 15.23 36.95 4.83
C ASP A 301 15.30 38.10 5.87
N GLY A 302 16.50 38.65 6.05
CA GLY A 302 16.76 39.76 6.97
C GLY A 302 16.10 41.08 6.52
N ASP A 303 15.88 41.26 5.22
CA ASP A 303 15.24 42.46 4.66
C ASP A 303 13.74 42.55 5.04
N LEU A 304 13.14 41.45 5.51
CA LEU A 304 11.78 41.44 6.07
C LEU A 304 11.69 42.15 7.44
N GLY A 305 12.82 42.48 8.07
CA GLY A 305 12.86 43.17 9.36
C GLY A 305 12.33 42.35 10.53
N LEU A 306 12.31 41.02 10.41
CA LEU A 306 11.85 40.07 11.44
C LEU A 306 12.93 39.68 12.45
N GLY A 307 14.18 40.07 12.18
CA GLY A 307 15.37 39.69 12.93
C GLY A 307 16.62 39.92 12.08
N PRO A 308 17.78 39.33 12.42
CA PRO A 308 18.99 39.39 11.58
C PRO A 308 18.86 38.59 10.27
N GLY A 309 17.88 37.69 10.18
CA GLY A 309 17.79 36.68 9.11
C GLY A 309 18.79 35.55 9.29
N ALA A 310 18.45 34.36 8.80
CA ALA A 310 19.33 33.19 8.79
C ALA A 310 18.90 32.17 7.73
N ARG A 311 19.85 31.32 7.32
CA ARG A 311 19.58 30.06 6.62
C ARG A 311 20.09 28.93 7.50
N LEU A 312 19.19 28.11 8.03
CA LEU A 312 19.52 26.88 8.76
C LEU A 312 19.23 25.66 7.88
N SER A 313 19.98 24.58 8.05
CA SER A 313 19.74 23.29 7.39
C SER A 313 19.77 22.19 8.45
N LEU A 314 18.61 21.95 9.06
CA LEU A 314 18.46 21.11 10.24
C LEU A 314 18.37 19.64 9.83
N SER A 315 19.19 18.77 10.40
CA SER A 315 19.01 17.32 10.32
C SER A 315 17.79 16.86 11.12
N MET A 316 17.40 15.60 10.97
CA MET A 316 16.33 15.04 11.78
C MET A 316 16.67 14.97 13.28
N ASP A 317 17.93 14.77 13.64
CA ASP A 317 18.38 14.80 15.03
C ASP A 317 18.33 16.23 15.60
N ASP A 318 18.73 17.25 14.81
CA ASP A 318 18.58 18.66 15.19
C ASP A 318 17.11 19.01 15.50
N ILE A 319 16.16 18.47 14.73
CA ILE A 319 14.71 18.69 14.91
C ILE A 319 14.15 17.93 16.13
N LYS A 320 14.61 16.69 16.34
CA LYS A 320 14.14 15.76 17.38
C LYS A 320 14.65 16.14 18.77
N ASP A 321 15.95 16.41 18.88
CA ASP A 321 16.67 16.59 20.15
C ASP A 321 17.04 18.06 20.44
N GLY A 322 17.15 18.91 19.40
CA GLY A 322 17.43 20.34 19.56
C GLY A 322 16.27 21.19 20.09
N PHE A 323 15.05 20.64 20.16
CA PHE A 323 13.85 21.38 20.54
C PHE A 323 12.96 20.61 21.54
N LYS A 324 12.13 21.35 22.28
CA LYS A 324 11.13 20.74 23.18
C LYS A 324 10.00 20.11 22.37
N ALA A 325 9.97 18.78 22.33
CA ALA A 325 8.85 18.04 21.77
C ALA A 325 7.54 18.23 22.57
N VAL A 326 6.42 18.22 21.86
CA VAL A 326 5.05 18.12 22.41
C VAL A 326 4.29 16.98 21.74
N SER A 327 3.33 16.36 22.42
CA SER A 327 2.46 15.33 21.85
C SER A 327 1.01 15.43 22.30
N PHE A 328 0.08 15.44 21.33
CA PHE A 328 -1.37 15.57 21.58
C PHE A 328 -2.16 15.01 20.38
N PRO A 329 -3.43 14.62 20.56
CA PRO A 329 -4.25 14.10 19.48
C PRO A 329 -4.74 15.24 18.57
N VAL A 330 -4.69 15.03 17.26
CA VAL A 330 -5.19 15.95 16.24
C VAL A 330 -5.95 15.15 15.18
N TYR A 331 -7.15 15.58 14.81
CA TYR A 331 -7.84 15.06 13.63
C TYR A 331 -7.31 15.75 12.37
N LEU A 332 -7.13 14.97 11.31
CA LEU A 332 -6.91 15.48 9.96
C LEU A 332 -8.08 15.02 9.09
N ALA A 333 -8.57 15.91 8.22
CA ALA A 333 -9.59 15.59 7.24
C ALA A 333 -9.19 16.17 5.88
N CYS A 334 -9.40 15.39 4.81
CA CYS A 334 -9.18 15.84 3.44
C CYS A 334 -10.20 16.93 3.06
N ASP A 335 -9.74 17.95 2.35
CA ASP A 335 -10.54 18.95 1.66
C ASP A 335 -11.63 18.32 0.78
N GLY A 336 -11.35 17.14 0.20
CA GLY A 336 -12.27 16.36 -0.62
C GLY A 336 -13.17 15.38 0.13
N ASN A 337 -13.21 15.38 1.47
CA ASN A 337 -14.08 14.48 2.21
C ASN A 337 -15.54 14.64 1.75
N ARG A 338 -16.25 13.53 1.55
CA ARG A 338 -17.62 13.48 0.99
C ARG A 338 -17.76 14.05 -0.43
N ARG A 339 -16.68 14.09 -1.22
CA ARG A 339 -16.71 14.56 -2.65
C ARG A 339 -17.73 13.79 -3.48
N LYS A 340 -17.86 12.47 -3.31
CA LYS A 340 -18.70 11.66 -4.20
C LYS A 340 -20.17 12.08 -4.15
N GLU A 341 -20.68 12.54 -3.01
CA GLU A 341 -22.03 13.14 -2.89
C GLU A 341 -22.23 14.33 -3.84
N LEU A 342 -21.21 15.18 -4.01
CA LEU A 342 -21.23 16.29 -4.97
C LEU A 342 -21.15 15.77 -6.41
N ASN A 343 -20.31 14.77 -6.67
CA ASN A 343 -20.20 14.13 -7.98
C ASN A 343 -21.51 13.48 -8.46
N MET A 344 -22.36 12.97 -7.54
CA MET A 344 -23.70 12.46 -7.91
C MET A 344 -24.62 13.56 -8.50
N ILE A 345 -24.45 14.81 -8.06
CA ILE A 345 -25.23 15.97 -8.54
C ILE A 345 -24.68 16.44 -9.89
N ARG A 346 -23.35 16.61 -9.99
CA ARG A 346 -22.61 16.87 -11.22
C ARG A 346 -21.16 16.42 -11.01
N LYS A 347 -20.60 15.65 -11.94
CA LYS A 347 -19.18 15.26 -11.89
C LYS A 347 -18.28 16.51 -11.84
N GLY A 348 -17.40 16.59 -10.84
CA GLY A 348 -16.33 17.58 -10.74
C GLY A 348 -14.96 16.99 -11.06
N LYS A 349 -13.89 17.76 -10.83
CA LYS A 349 -12.52 17.27 -10.84
C LYS A 349 -12.21 16.53 -9.53
N GLY A 350 -11.58 15.37 -9.65
CA GLY A 350 -11.08 14.58 -8.52
C GLY A 350 -11.92 13.35 -8.17
N PHE A 351 -11.21 12.34 -7.67
CA PHE A 351 -11.71 11.02 -7.33
C PHE A 351 -12.73 11.00 -6.17
N ASN A 352 -13.48 9.92 -6.13
CA ASN A 352 -14.70 9.73 -5.37
C ASN A 352 -14.49 9.33 -3.90
N TRP A 353 -14.09 10.27 -3.03
CA TRP A 353 -14.19 10.08 -1.58
C TRP A 353 -15.64 9.88 -1.14
N GLY A 354 -15.90 8.82 -0.38
CA GLY A 354 -17.00 8.69 0.56
C GLY A 354 -16.75 9.57 1.79
N ALA A 355 -17.06 9.06 2.98
CA ALA A 355 -16.92 9.81 4.24
C ALA A 355 -15.66 9.47 5.05
N GLY A 356 -14.88 8.46 4.65
CA GLY A 356 -13.72 7.96 5.40
C GLY A 356 -12.45 8.80 5.25
N ALA A 357 -12.49 9.93 4.55
CA ALA A 357 -11.33 10.81 4.30
C ALA A 357 -10.93 11.66 5.53
N VAL A 358 -10.96 11.06 6.72
CA VAL A 358 -10.70 11.67 8.03
C VAL A 358 -10.10 10.65 8.99
N GLY A 359 -9.26 11.09 9.93
CA GLY A 359 -8.74 10.26 11.02
C GLY A 359 -8.20 11.13 12.16
N CYS A 360 -8.04 10.55 13.34
CA CYS A 360 -7.46 11.23 14.50
C CYS A 360 -6.30 10.45 15.09
N ALA A 361 -5.13 11.08 15.23
CA ALA A 361 -3.92 10.44 15.71
C ALA A 361 -3.19 11.32 16.72
N TYR A 362 -2.40 10.71 17.62
CA TYR A 362 -1.41 11.42 18.41
C TYR A 362 -0.24 11.81 17.53
N TRP A 363 -0.01 13.10 17.34
CA TRP A 363 1.17 13.62 16.66
C TRP A 363 2.19 14.02 17.71
N LYS A 364 3.48 13.76 17.46
CA LYS A 364 4.58 14.25 18.28
C LYS A 364 5.66 14.89 17.40
N GLY A 365 6.16 16.01 17.87
CA GLY A 365 7.06 16.87 17.11
C GLY A 365 7.47 18.13 17.87
N THR A 366 8.22 19.00 17.20
CA THR A 366 8.58 20.34 17.69
C THR A 366 7.60 21.41 17.17
N LEU A 367 7.41 22.50 17.90
CA LEU A 367 6.57 23.61 17.48
C LEU A 367 7.29 24.45 16.40
N LEU A 368 6.61 24.70 15.27
CA LEU A 368 7.18 25.46 14.15
C LEU A 368 7.67 26.85 14.58
N ARG A 369 6.95 27.54 15.46
CA ARG A 369 7.33 28.86 15.98
C ARG A 369 8.71 28.83 16.67
N ASP A 370 9.05 27.74 17.35
CA ASP A 370 10.28 27.62 18.15
C ASP A 370 11.48 27.36 17.20
N VAL A 371 11.24 26.59 16.12
CA VAL A 371 12.18 26.43 14.99
C VAL A 371 12.40 27.77 14.26
N LEU A 372 11.34 28.51 13.93
CA LEU A 372 11.45 29.82 13.30
C LEU A 372 12.18 30.84 14.18
N ALA A 373 11.95 30.83 15.50
CA ALA A 373 12.70 31.67 16.43
C ALA A 373 14.20 31.31 16.46
N SER A 374 14.55 30.02 16.37
CA SER A 374 15.95 29.59 16.24
C SER A 374 16.60 30.03 14.93
N ALA A 375 15.81 30.15 13.84
CA ALA A 375 16.21 30.74 12.56
C ALA A 375 16.25 32.29 12.58
N GLY A 376 16.21 32.90 13.75
CA GLY A 376 16.40 34.35 13.93
C GLY A 376 15.13 35.18 13.84
N LEU A 377 13.92 34.60 13.95
CA LEU A 377 12.70 35.41 14.15
C LEU A 377 12.64 35.91 15.60
N GLU A 378 12.64 37.22 15.79
CA GLU A 378 12.41 37.86 17.07
C GLU A 378 10.90 38.12 17.24
N PRO A 379 10.19 37.50 18.21
CA PRO A 379 8.74 37.61 18.34
C PRO A 379 8.20 39.05 18.36
N ASP A 380 8.87 39.96 19.06
CA ASP A 380 8.51 41.38 19.16
C ASP A 380 8.57 42.08 17.78
N LYS A 381 9.56 41.74 16.95
CA LYS A 381 9.68 42.25 15.57
C LYS A 381 8.61 41.66 14.67
N VAL A 382 8.33 40.36 14.82
CA VAL A 382 7.26 39.68 14.07
C VAL A 382 5.91 40.34 14.37
N GLU A 383 5.58 40.60 15.64
CA GLU A 383 4.36 41.30 16.02
C GLU A 383 4.29 42.72 15.41
N ALA A 384 5.38 43.49 15.49
CA ALA A 384 5.44 44.83 14.92
C ALA A 384 5.27 44.84 13.38
N GLN A 385 5.84 43.87 12.66
CA GLN A 385 5.66 43.73 11.21
C GLN A 385 4.22 43.37 10.86
N LEU A 386 3.62 42.43 11.59
CA LEU A 386 2.24 41.94 11.38
C LEU A 386 1.16 43.01 11.64
N GLN A 387 1.47 44.08 12.36
CA GLN A 387 0.58 45.24 12.51
C GLN A 387 0.47 46.10 11.24
N SER A 388 1.46 46.04 10.34
CA SER A 388 1.55 46.89 9.14
C SER A 388 1.35 46.14 7.82
N ARG A 389 1.58 44.83 7.80
CA ARG A 389 1.50 43.98 6.61
C ARG A 389 1.23 42.52 6.96
N GLN A 390 0.61 41.80 6.03
CA GLN A 390 0.53 40.34 6.09
C GLN A 390 1.84 39.73 5.59
N LEU A 391 2.26 38.65 6.23
CA LEU A 391 3.42 37.83 5.85
C LEU A 391 3.00 36.35 5.85
N TRP A 392 3.71 35.54 5.06
CA TRP A 392 3.42 34.13 4.87
C TRP A 392 4.64 33.28 5.23
N VAL A 393 4.40 32.11 5.82
CA VAL A 393 5.40 31.04 5.91
C VAL A 393 4.99 29.93 4.92
N ASN A 394 5.94 29.58 4.07
CA ASN A 394 5.81 28.65 2.96
C ASN A 394 6.49 27.34 3.33
N PHE A 395 6.04 26.26 2.69
CA PHE A 395 6.51 24.90 2.92
C PHE A 395 6.60 24.17 1.59
N ALA A 396 7.64 23.36 1.41
CA ALA A 396 7.80 22.45 0.28
C ALA A 396 8.05 21.02 0.77
N GLY A 397 7.40 20.05 0.13
CA GLY A 397 7.72 18.63 0.29
C GLY A 397 9.04 18.24 -0.41
N GLN A 398 9.26 16.93 -0.52
CA GLN A 398 10.31 16.32 -1.35
C GLN A 398 9.70 15.38 -2.40
N ASP A 399 8.41 15.55 -2.69
CA ASP A 399 7.70 14.84 -3.74
C ASP A 399 7.95 15.46 -5.13
N GLU A 400 8.08 14.58 -6.12
CA GLU A 400 8.27 14.92 -7.53
C GLU A 400 6.94 14.69 -8.25
N LEU A 401 6.26 15.77 -8.64
CA LEU A 401 4.95 15.74 -9.29
C LEU A 401 5.01 16.44 -10.65
N SER A 402 3.99 16.23 -11.50
CA SER A 402 3.96 16.80 -12.87
C SER A 402 4.04 18.32 -12.90
N GLU A 403 3.41 19.00 -11.93
CA GLU A 403 3.36 20.47 -11.82
C GLU A 403 4.39 21.03 -10.82
N GLY A 404 5.48 20.29 -10.58
CA GLY A 404 6.53 20.61 -9.60
C GLY A 404 6.29 20.03 -8.21
N THR A 405 7.10 20.43 -7.23
CA THR A 405 6.99 19.94 -5.84
C THR A 405 5.71 20.42 -5.16
N TYR A 406 5.17 19.65 -4.20
CA TYR A 406 4.02 20.10 -3.42
C TYR A 406 4.41 21.24 -2.48
N GLU A 407 4.02 22.46 -2.87
CA GLU A 407 4.25 23.67 -2.09
C GLU A 407 2.95 24.34 -1.63
N THR A 408 2.98 24.95 -0.44
CA THR A 408 1.86 25.75 0.06
C THR A 408 2.33 26.72 1.16
N CYS A 409 1.46 27.61 1.62
CA CYS A 409 1.77 28.51 2.74
C CYS A 409 0.60 28.69 3.71
N ILE A 410 0.91 29.15 4.93
CA ILE A 410 -0.06 29.69 5.89
C ILE A 410 0.38 31.10 6.34
N PRO A 411 -0.53 31.93 6.88
CA PRO A 411 -0.15 33.25 7.43
C PRO A 411 0.87 33.11 8.56
N LEU A 412 1.94 33.92 8.55
CA LEU A 412 2.98 33.89 9.59
C LEU A 412 2.40 34.16 10.99
N ALA A 413 1.39 35.03 11.08
CA ALA A 413 0.64 35.29 12.31
C ALA A 413 0.00 34.02 12.90
N TYR A 414 -0.45 33.09 12.05
CA TYR A 414 -1.04 31.83 12.50
C TYR A 414 0.04 30.87 13.02
N ALA A 415 1.16 30.76 12.30
CA ALA A 415 2.30 29.91 12.64
C ALA A 415 2.99 30.30 13.96
N MET A 416 3.10 31.60 14.22
CA MET A 416 3.77 32.14 15.41
C MET A 416 2.86 32.20 16.65
N ASN A 417 1.54 32.04 16.50
CA ASN A 417 0.61 32.05 17.62
C ASN A 417 0.78 30.80 18.50
N SER A 418 1.09 31.01 19.77
CA SER A 418 1.32 29.96 20.76
C SER A 418 0.13 29.04 21.01
N HIS A 419 -1.09 29.46 20.66
CA HIS A 419 -2.33 28.72 20.87
C HIS A 419 -2.80 27.93 19.64
N ASN A 420 -2.04 27.96 18.54
CA ASN A 420 -2.39 27.26 17.29
C ASN A 420 -1.62 25.95 17.06
N ASP A 421 -0.64 25.64 17.91
CA ASP A 421 0.04 24.32 17.97
C ASP A 421 0.61 23.79 16.63
N VAL A 422 1.04 24.68 15.73
CA VAL A 422 1.63 24.27 14.44
C VAL A 422 2.92 23.50 14.68
N LEU A 423 3.00 22.28 14.13
CA LEU A 423 3.96 21.25 14.54
C LEU A 423 4.78 20.74 13.34
N LEU A 424 6.08 20.55 13.54
CA LEU A 424 6.91 19.67 12.72
C LEU A 424 6.92 18.28 13.38
N ALA A 425 6.00 17.41 12.94
CA ALA A 425 5.79 16.09 13.50
C ALA A 425 6.76 15.07 12.88
N TYR A 426 7.32 14.18 13.70
CA TYR A 426 8.17 13.05 13.29
C TYR A 426 7.67 11.70 13.85
N GLU A 427 6.71 11.73 14.77
CA GLU A 427 6.04 10.55 15.35
C GLU A 427 4.51 10.65 15.19
N MET A 428 3.86 9.53 14.90
CA MET A 428 2.40 9.37 14.78
C MET A 428 1.94 8.10 15.53
N ASN A 429 1.08 8.28 16.54
CA ASN A 429 0.65 7.24 17.48
C ASN A 429 1.81 6.49 18.15
N GLY A 430 2.86 7.23 18.54
CA GLY A 430 3.99 6.73 19.34
C GLY A 430 4.99 5.83 18.60
N VAL A 431 5.00 5.90 17.27
CA VAL A 431 6.03 5.32 16.39
C VAL A 431 6.44 6.39 15.37
N ASN A 432 7.61 6.23 14.76
CA ASN A 432 8.06 7.10 13.66
C ASN A 432 6.98 7.17 12.56
N LEU A 433 6.84 8.32 11.91
CA LEU A 433 5.86 8.52 10.84
C LEU A 433 5.92 7.37 9.82
N PRO A 434 4.79 6.78 9.41
CA PRO A 434 4.76 5.94 8.22
C PRO A 434 5.06 6.75 6.95
N PRO A 435 5.68 6.16 5.90
CA PRO A 435 6.04 6.90 4.69
C PRO A 435 4.87 7.58 3.98
N ASP A 436 3.73 6.90 3.81
CA ASP A 436 2.50 7.48 3.24
C ASP A 436 1.99 8.72 4.03
N HIS A 437 2.37 8.84 5.32
CA HIS A 437 1.99 9.94 6.20
C HIS A 437 3.08 11.00 6.39
N GLY A 438 4.21 10.92 5.67
CA GLY A 438 5.20 11.99 5.57
C GLY A 438 6.52 11.78 6.31
N TYR A 439 6.97 10.54 6.51
CA TYR A 439 8.29 10.22 7.06
C TYR A 439 9.44 10.93 6.33
N PRO A 440 10.50 11.41 7.02
CA PRO A 440 10.72 11.40 8.46
C PRO A 440 10.08 12.58 9.21
N VAL A 441 9.65 13.63 8.49
CA VAL A 441 9.03 14.82 9.10
C VAL A 441 7.93 15.41 8.20
N ARG A 442 6.81 15.79 8.83
CA ARG A 442 5.72 16.53 8.18
C ARG A 442 5.35 17.79 8.95
N LEU A 443 4.71 18.72 8.27
CA LEU A 443 3.92 19.77 8.89
C LEU A 443 2.56 19.20 9.34
N VAL A 444 2.13 19.58 10.55
CA VAL A 444 0.75 19.42 11.05
C VAL A 444 0.25 20.80 11.48
N VAL A 445 -0.91 21.20 10.94
CA VAL A 445 -1.58 22.47 11.26
C VAL A 445 -2.95 22.12 11.87
N PRO A 446 -3.09 22.10 13.21
CA PRO A 446 -4.32 21.67 13.86
C PRO A 446 -5.54 22.51 13.47
N GLY A 447 -6.67 21.84 13.18
CA GLY A 447 -7.91 22.50 12.73
C GLY A 447 -7.88 23.09 11.31
N PHE A 448 -6.78 22.90 10.57
CA PHE A 448 -6.71 23.18 9.14
C PHE A 448 -7.04 21.94 8.30
N VAL A 449 -7.33 22.18 7.03
CA VAL A 449 -7.52 21.16 6.00
C VAL A 449 -6.23 20.38 5.72
N GLY A 450 -6.38 19.10 5.34
CA GLY A 450 -5.25 18.21 5.07
C GLY A 450 -4.27 18.75 4.02
N GLY A 451 -4.76 19.48 3.00
CA GLY A 451 -3.92 20.13 1.98
C GLY A 451 -2.93 21.18 2.50
N ARG A 452 -3.04 21.66 3.75
CA ARG A 452 -2.04 22.56 4.35
C ARG A 452 -1.00 21.85 5.21
N CYS A 453 -1.15 20.55 5.45
CA CYS A 453 -0.26 19.75 6.28
C CYS A 453 0.80 19.02 5.42
N VAL A 454 1.73 19.79 4.83
CA VAL A 454 2.77 19.29 3.90
C VAL A 454 3.55 18.10 4.46
N LYS A 455 3.65 17.02 3.68
CA LYS A 455 4.38 15.78 3.99
C LYS A 455 5.80 15.85 3.44
N TRP A 456 6.69 14.98 3.95
CA TRP A 456 8.07 14.85 3.44
C TRP A 456 8.80 16.21 3.44
N LEU A 457 8.61 16.98 4.51
CA LEU A 457 8.91 18.40 4.54
C LEU A 457 10.41 18.65 4.33
N ARG A 458 10.76 19.43 3.31
CA ARG A 458 12.14 19.70 2.90
C ARG A 458 12.56 21.16 3.11
N ARG A 459 11.64 22.12 2.96
CA ARG A 459 11.96 23.55 3.02
C ARG A 459 10.87 24.36 3.71
N ILE A 460 11.29 25.40 4.44
CA ILE A 460 10.45 26.39 5.10
C ILE A 460 11.02 27.78 4.80
N TRP A 461 10.22 28.73 4.30
CA TRP A 461 10.70 30.10 4.04
C TRP A 461 9.61 31.16 4.18
N ILE A 462 9.99 32.40 4.48
CA ILE A 462 9.06 33.51 4.73
C ILE A 462 9.02 34.48 3.56
N THR A 463 7.83 34.98 3.22
CA THR A 463 7.61 35.90 2.09
C THR A 463 6.64 37.04 2.42
N GLU A 464 6.75 38.13 1.65
CA GLU A 464 5.78 39.25 1.61
C GLU A 464 4.59 38.99 0.67
N ARG A 465 4.48 37.79 0.10
CA ARG A 465 3.39 37.39 -0.82
C ARG A 465 2.98 35.96 -0.55
N GLU A 466 1.70 35.69 -0.77
CA GLU A 466 1.14 34.33 -0.78
C GLU A 466 1.87 33.46 -1.81
N ASN A 467 2.00 32.17 -1.51
CA ASN A 467 2.63 31.20 -2.40
C ASN A 467 1.86 31.12 -3.73
N SER A 468 2.58 31.03 -4.85
CA SER A 468 1.99 30.99 -6.20
C SER A 468 2.30 29.68 -6.95
N SER A 469 2.61 28.60 -6.23
CA SER A 469 2.76 27.27 -6.81
C SER A 469 1.43 26.74 -7.36
N HIS A 470 1.50 25.81 -8.30
CA HIS A 470 0.31 25.19 -8.88
C HIS A 470 -0.61 24.61 -7.80
N TYR A 471 -0.10 23.81 -6.87
CA TYR A 471 -0.91 23.16 -5.82
C TYR A 471 -1.45 24.12 -4.74
N HIS A 472 -0.94 25.35 -4.61
CA HIS A 472 -1.54 26.37 -3.75
C HIS A 472 -2.65 27.17 -4.46
N ILE A 473 -2.52 27.36 -5.79
CA ILE A 473 -3.47 28.14 -6.59
C ILE A 473 -4.62 27.27 -7.11
N TRP A 474 -4.31 26.16 -7.77
CA TRP A 474 -5.26 25.34 -8.53
C TRP A 474 -5.84 24.14 -7.78
N ASP A 475 -5.32 23.83 -6.59
CA ASP A 475 -5.83 22.77 -5.70
C ASP A 475 -6.23 23.33 -4.32
N ASN A 476 -7.04 22.58 -3.58
CA ASN A 476 -7.49 22.91 -2.22
C ASN A 476 -8.21 24.28 -2.14
N ARG A 477 -9.20 24.48 -3.03
CA ARG A 477 -10.06 25.68 -3.12
C ARG A 477 -11.54 25.36 -3.35
N VAL A 478 -12.42 26.14 -2.71
CA VAL A 478 -13.86 26.18 -2.97
C VAL A 478 -14.18 27.39 -3.84
N VAL A 479 -14.26 27.19 -5.15
CA VAL A 479 -14.78 28.21 -6.08
C VAL A 479 -16.31 28.14 -6.16
N PRO A 480 -17.02 29.27 -6.40
CA PRO A 480 -18.48 29.28 -6.47
C PRO A 480 -19.07 28.38 -7.57
N ALA A 481 -20.25 27.80 -7.31
CA ALA A 481 -20.94 26.81 -8.19
C ALA A 481 -21.25 27.26 -9.64
N PHE A 482 -21.10 28.55 -9.95
CA PHE A 482 -21.26 29.07 -11.31
C PHE A 482 -19.96 28.97 -12.13
N VAL A 483 -18.80 28.82 -11.49
CA VAL A 483 -17.54 28.43 -12.13
C VAL A 483 -17.66 26.96 -12.51
N ARG A 484 -17.63 26.67 -13.81
CA ARG A 484 -17.81 25.30 -14.34
C ARG A 484 -16.53 24.66 -14.84
N SER A 485 -15.50 25.45 -15.09
CA SER A 485 -14.18 24.99 -15.48
C SER A 485 -13.21 25.04 -14.30
N ALA A 486 -12.18 24.20 -14.38
CA ALA A 486 -10.93 24.30 -13.64
C ALA A 486 -9.76 24.13 -14.62
N ASP A 487 -9.92 24.74 -15.79
CA ASP A 487 -8.91 24.96 -16.82
C ASP A 487 -8.20 26.28 -16.51
N GLU A 488 -6.88 26.33 -16.71
CA GLU A 488 -6.09 27.52 -16.41
C GLU A 488 -6.34 28.67 -17.40
N ASP A 489 -6.75 28.32 -18.62
CA ASP A 489 -7.05 29.26 -19.71
C ASP A 489 -8.47 29.85 -19.64
N ASP A 490 -9.35 29.33 -18.77
CA ASP A 490 -10.68 29.94 -18.52
C ASP A 490 -10.51 31.19 -17.64
N PRO A 491 -10.80 32.42 -18.13
CA PRO A 491 -10.55 33.64 -17.38
C PRO A 491 -11.34 33.74 -16.07
N LEU A 492 -12.52 33.10 -15.99
CA LEU A 492 -13.32 33.07 -14.79
C LEU A 492 -12.76 32.06 -13.78
N ALA A 493 -12.35 30.88 -14.22
CA ALA A 493 -11.67 29.92 -13.36
C ALA A 493 -10.39 30.54 -12.81
N HIS A 494 -9.51 31.04 -13.69
CA HIS A 494 -8.27 31.72 -13.32
C HIS A 494 -8.47 32.81 -12.27
N THR A 495 -9.45 33.70 -12.46
CA THR A 495 -9.76 34.76 -11.49
C THR A 495 -10.20 34.19 -10.13
N MET A 496 -11.05 33.16 -10.12
CA MET A 496 -11.60 32.61 -8.86
C MET A 496 -10.62 31.69 -8.12
N PHE A 497 -9.75 30.96 -8.82
CA PHE A 497 -8.67 30.20 -8.19
C PHE A 497 -7.59 31.11 -7.61
N HIS A 498 -7.33 32.29 -8.19
CA HIS A 498 -6.42 33.29 -7.60
C HIS A 498 -7.06 34.17 -6.49
N HIS A 499 -8.38 34.12 -6.30
CA HIS A 499 -9.05 34.96 -5.30
C HIS A 499 -8.71 34.52 -3.86
N PRO A 500 -8.36 35.43 -2.93
CA PRO A 500 -7.92 35.04 -1.58
C PRO A 500 -8.99 34.29 -0.77
N ASP A 501 -10.27 34.58 -1.00
CA ASP A 501 -11.38 34.00 -0.22
C ASP A 501 -11.79 32.57 -0.65
N THR A 502 -11.22 32.02 -1.74
CA THR A 502 -11.57 30.66 -2.21
C THR A 502 -10.69 29.56 -1.63
N LYS A 503 -9.57 29.89 -0.95
CA LYS A 503 -8.64 28.89 -0.42
C LYS A 503 -9.19 28.15 0.79
N CYS A 504 -9.06 26.83 0.78
CA CYS A 504 -9.29 26.01 1.97
C CYS A 504 -8.14 26.24 2.97
N ASN A 505 -8.45 26.66 4.20
CA ASN A 505 -7.47 26.82 5.29
C ASN A 505 -7.98 26.11 6.53
N GLU A 506 -8.89 26.71 7.30
CA GLU A 506 -9.56 26.03 8.40
C GLU A 506 -10.58 25.01 7.84
N GLN A 507 -10.69 23.84 8.49
CA GLN A 507 -11.74 22.86 8.19
C GLN A 507 -13.13 23.43 8.50
N ASN A 508 -14.18 22.82 7.94
CA ASN A 508 -15.55 23.19 8.28
C ASN A 508 -16.21 22.16 9.21
N LEU A 509 -17.18 22.65 9.99
CA LEU A 509 -18.04 21.84 10.83
C LEU A 509 -18.73 20.74 10.01
N ASN A 510 -18.46 19.49 10.34
CA ASN A 510 -18.97 18.32 9.64
C ASN A 510 -19.46 17.26 10.63
N SER A 511 -20.43 16.44 10.20
CA SER A 511 -20.90 15.27 10.94
C SER A 511 -21.43 14.21 9.98
N VAL A 512 -21.24 12.94 10.33
CA VAL A 512 -21.51 11.77 9.50
C VAL A 512 -22.11 10.67 10.36
N ILE A 513 -23.13 9.99 9.82
CA ILE A 513 -23.71 8.77 10.42
C ILE A 513 -22.87 7.58 9.98
N VAL A 514 -22.49 6.73 10.94
CA VAL A 514 -21.81 5.45 10.70
C VAL A 514 -22.76 4.28 10.92
N ARG A 515 -23.60 4.34 11.97
CA ARG A 515 -24.64 3.33 12.26
C ARG A 515 -26.04 3.94 12.21
N PRO A 516 -27.02 3.31 11.54
CA PRO A 516 -26.95 2.00 10.87
C PRO A 516 -26.07 2.01 9.63
N GLU A 517 -25.36 0.90 9.42
CA GLU A 517 -24.29 0.76 8.44
C GLU A 517 -24.79 0.61 7.00
N HIS A 518 -23.91 0.81 6.03
CA HIS A 518 -24.27 0.63 4.62
C HIS A 518 -24.66 -0.83 4.33
N GLY A 519 -25.91 -1.04 3.91
CA GLY A 519 -26.46 -2.36 3.64
C GLY A 519 -26.93 -3.11 4.89
N GLU A 520 -26.85 -2.51 6.09
CA GLU A 520 -27.34 -3.11 7.32
C GLU A 520 -28.83 -3.46 7.16
N THR A 521 -29.17 -4.71 7.48
CA THR A 521 -30.50 -5.27 7.22
C THR A 521 -31.18 -5.68 8.52
N VAL A 522 -32.30 -5.04 8.84
CA VAL A 522 -33.08 -5.26 10.07
C VAL A 522 -34.42 -5.88 9.73
N SER A 523 -34.72 -7.06 10.28
CA SER A 523 -36.05 -7.69 10.13
C SER A 523 -37.14 -6.85 10.79
N LEU A 524 -38.30 -6.69 10.13
CA LEU A 524 -39.47 -6.04 10.73
C LEU A 524 -39.97 -6.76 12.00
N GLY A 525 -39.69 -8.06 12.15
CA GLY A 525 -39.98 -8.80 13.39
C GLY A 525 -39.24 -8.27 14.62
N SER A 526 -38.10 -7.58 14.43
CA SER A 526 -37.31 -6.99 15.51
C SER A 526 -37.95 -5.77 16.18
N ALA A 527 -39.04 -5.22 15.60
CA ALA A 527 -39.84 -4.19 16.25
C ALA A 527 -40.59 -4.71 17.50
N ALA A 528 -40.82 -6.02 17.60
CA ALA A 528 -41.51 -6.62 18.74
C ALA A 528 -40.63 -6.64 20.00
N GLY A 529 -41.17 -6.15 21.12
CA GLY A 529 -40.54 -6.27 22.44
C GLY A 529 -39.81 -5.02 22.94
N GLY A 530 -39.98 -3.85 22.32
CA GLY A 530 -39.51 -2.57 22.86
C GLY A 530 -37.99 -2.38 22.90
N ARG A 531 -37.28 -3.12 22.03
CA ARG A 531 -35.82 -3.02 21.85
C ARG A 531 -35.43 -1.60 21.37
N SER A 532 -34.24 -1.16 21.74
CA SER A 532 -33.61 0.06 21.24
C SER A 532 -32.58 -0.25 20.16
N TYR A 533 -32.35 0.71 19.28
CA TYR A 533 -31.24 0.77 18.34
C TYR A 533 -30.35 1.96 18.70
N ARG A 534 -29.04 1.84 18.50
CA ARG A 534 -28.10 2.94 18.72
C ARG A 534 -27.63 3.50 17.39
N ILE A 535 -28.03 4.72 17.09
CA ILE A 535 -27.54 5.48 15.92
C ILE A 535 -26.22 6.13 16.35
N GLU A 536 -25.16 5.96 15.56
CA GLU A 536 -23.80 6.39 15.91
C GLU A 536 -23.10 7.09 14.75
N GLY A 537 -22.12 7.92 15.07
CA GLY A 537 -21.22 8.51 14.09
C GLY A 537 -20.20 9.45 14.70
N TYR A 538 -19.54 10.26 13.89
CA TYR A 538 -18.55 11.25 14.35
C TYR A 538 -18.89 12.67 13.89
N ALA A 539 -18.24 13.65 14.52
CA ALA A 539 -18.29 15.07 14.15
C ALA A 539 -16.95 15.76 14.43
N TYR A 540 -16.63 16.82 13.67
CA TYR A 540 -15.43 17.65 13.83
C TYR A 540 -15.68 19.08 13.35
N ASP A 541 -14.80 20.03 13.74
CA ASP A 541 -14.80 21.42 13.26
C ASP A 541 -13.37 21.97 13.14
N GLY A 542 -13.17 22.99 12.30
CA GLY A 542 -11.88 23.66 12.11
C GLY A 542 -11.56 24.71 13.18
N GLY A 543 -10.41 25.36 13.04
CA GLY A 543 -9.98 26.48 13.89
C GLY A 543 -9.78 26.16 15.38
N GLY A 544 -10.01 24.90 15.78
CA GLY A 544 -10.00 24.44 17.17
C GLY A 544 -11.31 24.70 17.92
N LEU A 545 -12.44 24.87 17.21
CA LEU A 545 -13.74 25.13 17.82
C LEU A 545 -14.37 23.85 18.40
N GLU A 546 -14.96 23.96 19.59
CA GLU A 546 -15.70 22.85 20.20
C GLU A 546 -16.99 22.54 19.41
N VAL A 547 -17.20 21.27 19.06
CA VAL A 547 -18.51 20.76 18.61
C VAL A 547 -19.44 20.62 19.82
N GLN A 548 -20.20 21.67 20.10
CA GLN A 548 -21.03 21.82 21.32
C GLN A 548 -22.31 21.00 21.33
N ARG A 549 -22.78 20.54 20.17
CA ARG A 549 -24.03 19.77 20.04
C ARG A 549 -24.04 18.99 18.74
N VAL A 550 -24.51 17.76 18.81
CA VAL A 550 -24.91 16.97 17.63
C VAL A 550 -26.37 16.57 17.81
N GLU A 551 -27.14 16.63 16.72
CA GLU A 551 -28.57 16.30 16.71
C GLU A 551 -28.90 15.35 15.54
N VAL A 552 -29.81 14.40 15.79
CA VAL A 552 -30.34 13.47 14.80
C VAL A 552 -31.85 13.63 14.66
N SER A 553 -32.34 13.63 13.42
CA SER A 553 -33.77 13.61 13.07
C SER A 553 -34.13 12.28 12.39
N LEU A 554 -35.34 11.78 12.67
CA LEU A 554 -35.92 10.57 12.04
C LEU A 554 -37.07 10.88 11.06
N ASP A 555 -37.51 12.14 11.00
CA ASP A 555 -38.70 12.58 10.27
C ASP A 555 -38.37 13.50 9.09
N GLY A 556 -37.10 13.68 8.74
CA GLY A 556 -36.66 14.53 7.64
C GLY A 556 -36.30 15.96 8.06
N GLY A 557 -36.17 16.22 9.35
CA GLY A 557 -35.67 17.48 9.91
C GLY A 557 -36.73 18.31 10.65
N ASP A 558 -37.92 17.76 10.90
CA ASP A 558 -39.00 18.43 11.62
C ASP A 558 -38.69 18.44 13.14
N GLU A 559 -38.42 17.26 13.73
CA GLU A 559 -37.95 17.09 15.11
C GLU A 559 -36.49 16.58 15.19
N TRP A 560 -35.81 16.93 16.29
CA TRP A 560 -34.37 16.68 16.48
C TRP A 560 -34.08 16.14 17.90
N LEU A 561 -33.42 14.98 17.95
CA LEU A 561 -32.95 14.32 19.16
C LEU A 561 -31.51 14.74 19.47
N TYR A 562 -31.20 15.06 20.72
CA TYR A 562 -29.84 15.37 21.16
C TYR A 562 -28.98 14.10 21.24
N CYS A 563 -27.76 14.14 20.71
CA CYS A 563 -26.82 13.02 20.72
C CYS A 563 -25.75 13.19 21.80
N VAL A 564 -25.46 12.11 22.53
CA VAL A 564 -24.41 12.06 23.56
C VAL A 564 -23.04 12.01 22.91
N ARG A 565 -22.13 12.92 23.30
CA ARG A 565 -20.78 13.04 22.72
C ARG A 565 -19.71 12.39 23.59
N THR A 566 -18.73 11.77 22.94
CA THR A 566 -17.53 11.17 23.54
C THR A 566 -16.29 11.72 22.84
N PHE A 567 -15.32 12.23 23.61
CA PHE A 567 -14.09 12.83 23.12
C PHE A 567 -12.88 11.92 23.44
N PRO A 568 -11.76 12.03 22.70
CA PRO A 568 -10.49 11.41 23.10
C PRO A 568 -10.03 11.91 24.47
N ASP A 569 -9.14 11.15 25.11
CA ASP A 569 -8.59 11.52 26.42
C ASP A 569 -7.85 12.87 26.37
N GLN A 570 -8.25 13.77 27.28
CA GLN A 570 -7.69 15.13 27.43
C GLN A 570 -7.75 15.96 26.12
N PRO A 571 -8.94 16.26 25.58
CA PRO A 571 -9.09 16.87 24.26
C PRO A 571 -8.82 18.39 24.25
N VAL A 572 -8.73 19.02 25.43
CA VAL A 572 -8.67 20.49 25.57
C VAL A 572 -7.24 20.99 25.54
N ARG A 573 -6.91 21.82 24.54
CA ARG A 573 -5.66 22.57 24.41
C ARG A 573 -5.89 24.03 24.77
N HIS A 574 -4.92 24.66 25.45
CA HIS A 574 -4.95 26.10 25.79
C HIS A 574 -6.27 26.61 26.38
N GLY A 575 -6.96 25.76 27.15
CA GLY A 575 -8.26 26.03 27.79
C GLY A 575 -9.47 26.22 26.86
N THR A 576 -9.28 26.26 25.54
CA THR A 576 -10.32 26.70 24.57
C THR A 576 -10.27 26.00 23.21
N LYS A 577 -9.19 25.29 22.89
CA LYS A 577 -8.96 24.66 21.59
C LYS A 577 -9.27 23.17 21.65
N PHE A 578 -10.06 22.69 20.70
CA PHE A 578 -10.36 21.27 20.48
C PHE A 578 -9.79 20.86 19.13
N TRP A 579 -8.68 20.13 19.13
CA TRP A 579 -8.02 19.66 17.89
C TRP A 579 -8.48 18.27 17.44
N THR A 580 -9.41 17.65 18.15
CA THR A 580 -9.90 16.30 17.89
C THR A 580 -11.30 16.32 17.29
N TRP A 581 -11.64 15.24 16.58
CA TRP A 581 -13.03 14.89 16.37
C TRP A 581 -13.69 14.43 17.69
N LEU A 582 -14.98 14.12 17.64
CA LEU A 582 -15.71 13.38 18.66
C LEU A 582 -16.56 12.29 18.02
N HIS A 583 -16.85 11.23 18.78
CA HIS A 583 -17.89 10.26 18.43
C HIS A 583 -19.19 10.68 19.14
N TRP A 584 -20.34 10.41 18.53
CA TRP A 584 -21.65 10.71 19.09
C TRP A 584 -22.59 9.52 18.92
N HIS A 585 -23.59 9.40 19.81
CA HIS A 585 -24.65 8.40 19.67
C HIS A 585 -26.00 8.89 20.19
N VAL A 586 -27.08 8.25 19.74
CA VAL A 586 -28.41 8.36 20.33
C VAL A 586 -29.13 7.01 20.29
N ASP A 587 -29.71 6.61 21.43
CA ASP A 587 -30.53 5.40 21.54
C ASP A 587 -31.99 5.72 21.17
N VAL A 588 -32.50 5.08 20.13
CA VAL A 588 -33.88 5.24 19.61
C VAL A 588 -34.65 3.92 19.71
N ASP A 589 -35.97 3.98 19.65
CA ASP A 589 -36.80 2.77 19.60
C ASP A 589 -36.73 2.08 18.23
N MET A 590 -36.73 0.74 18.20
CA MET A 590 -36.74 -0.01 16.95
C MET A 590 -37.96 0.30 16.06
N ALA A 591 -39.14 0.53 16.62
CA ALA A 591 -40.30 0.90 15.80
C ALA A 591 -40.23 2.36 15.33
N GLN A 592 -39.60 3.28 16.07
CA GLN A 592 -39.30 4.63 15.56
C GLN A 592 -38.28 4.58 14.42
N LEU A 593 -37.19 3.81 14.55
CA LEU A 593 -36.18 3.63 13.50
C LEU A 593 -36.78 3.04 12.22
N LEU A 594 -37.56 1.97 12.33
CA LEU A 594 -38.15 1.28 11.19
C LEU A 594 -39.28 2.09 10.49
N ASN A 595 -39.84 3.10 11.16
CA ASN A 595 -40.78 4.06 10.58
C ASN A 595 -40.13 5.41 10.21
N ALA A 596 -38.82 5.56 10.36
CA ALA A 596 -38.11 6.80 10.04
C ALA A 596 -38.21 7.11 8.53
N LYS A 597 -38.51 8.36 8.17
CA LYS A 597 -38.49 8.81 6.75
C LYS A 597 -37.07 8.80 6.18
N SER A 598 -36.12 9.19 7.03
CA SER A 598 -34.68 9.15 6.85
C SER A 598 -34.02 9.44 8.19
N ILE A 599 -32.76 9.04 8.37
CA ILE A 599 -31.94 9.43 9.51
C ILE A 599 -31.04 10.58 9.06
N THR A 600 -31.19 11.76 9.65
CA THR A 600 -30.43 12.97 9.27
C THR A 600 -29.65 13.49 10.47
N VAL A 601 -28.35 13.79 10.31
CA VAL A 601 -27.52 14.39 11.36
C VAL A 601 -27.09 15.82 11.04
N ARG A 602 -26.98 16.66 12.07
CA ARG A 602 -26.31 17.96 12.04
C ARG A 602 -25.53 18.23 13.31
N ALA A 603 -24.45 18.99 13.21
CA ALA A 603 -23.69 19.50 14.34
C ALA A 603 -23.81 21.03 14.50
N PHE A 604 -23.55 21.52 15.71
CA PHE A 604 -23.35 22.94 16.03
C PHE A 604 -22.04 23.12 16.80
N ASN A 605 -21.30 24.18 16.49
CA ASN A 605 -20.06 24.51 17.18
C ASN A 605 -20.25 25.58 18.27
N SER A 606 -19.15 25.96 18.93
CA SER A 606 -19.14 26.98 19.99
C SER A 606 -19.56 28.37 19.53
N THR A 607 -19.38 28.73 18.26
CA THR A 607 -19.85 29.99 17.67
C THR A 607 -21.30 29.93 17.15
N LYS A 608 -21.98 28.78 17.33
CA LYS A 608 -23.37 28.49 16.91
C LYS A 608 -23.58 28.38 15.41
N ASN A 609 -22.52 28.20 14.62
CA ASN A 609 -22.63 27.78 13.23
C ASN A 609 -23.20 26.35 13.15
N THR A 610 -23.83 26.03 12.02
CA THR A 610 -24.45 24.71 11.72
C THR A 610 -24.23 24.34 10.25
N GLN A 611 -24.35 23.05 9.96
CA GLN A 611 -24.30 22.51 8.60
C GLN A 611 -25.53 22.89 7.75
N PRO A 612 -25.37 23.16 6.44
CA PRO A 612 -26.47 23.45 5.53
C PRO A 612 -27.31 22.19 5.22
N GLU A 613 -28.61 22.36 5.00
CA GLU A 613 -29.52 21.23 4.66
C GLU A 613 -29.20 20.57 3.32
N ARG A 614 -28.61 21.32 2.37
CA ARG A 614 -28.34 20.85 1.01
C ARG A 614 -26.87 21.02 0.63
N PRO A 615 -26.30 20.09 -0.14
CA PRO A 615 -24.93 20.20 -0.64
C PRO A 615 -24.75 21.41 -1.55
N VAL A 616 -23.59 22.08 -1.42
CA VAL A 616 -23.18 23.20 -2.27
C VAL A 616 -22.09 22.71 -3.21
N TRP A 617 -22.46 22.42 -4.46
CA TRP A 617 -21.54 21.93 -5.48
C TRP A 617 -20.47 22.98 -5.84
N ASN A 618 -19.23 22.53 -6.02
CA ASN A 618 -18.12 23.30 -6.57
C ASN A 618 -17.27 22.36 -7.47
N VAL A 619 -16.52 22.94 -8.42
CA VAL A 619 -15.83 22.15 -9.46
C VAL A 619 -14.78 21.18 -8.92
N MET A 620 -14.15 21.47 -7.77
CA MET A 620 -13.16 20.60 -7.12
C MET A 620 -13.80 19.56 -6.17
N GLY A 621 -15.12 19.63 -5.98
CA GLY A 621 -15.88 18.78 -5.09
C GLY A 621 -15.40 18.81 -3.63
N MET A 622 -14.97 19.98 -3.15
CA MET A 622 -14.36 20.15 -1.82
C MET A 622 -15.32 20.69 -0.76
N MET A 623 -14.97 20.49 0.50
CA MET A 623 -15.60 21.05 1.70
C MET A 623 -17.10 20.71 1.83
N ASN A 624 -17.53 19.54 1.33
CA ASN A 624 -18.92 19.11 1.46
C ASN A 624 -19.26 18.82 2.93
N ASN A 625 -20.10 19.68 3.53
CA ASN A 625 -20.54 19.54 4.90
C ASN A 625 -22.06 19.63 5.08
N CYS A 626 -22.87 19.37 4.05
CA CYS A 626 -24.31 19.34 4.25
C CYS A 626 -24.73 18.28 5.26
N GLN A 627 -25.94 18.41 5.81
CA GLN A 627 -26.52 17.42 6.71
C GLN A 627 -26.43 16.01 6.08
N TYR A 628 -25.85 15.06 6.79
CA TYR A 628 -25.65 13.71 6.28
C TYR A 628 -26.92 12.89 6.49
N VAL A 629 -27.35 12.16 5.46
CA VAL A 629 -28.65 11.47 5.43
C VAL A 629 -28.49 10.00 5.09
N VAL A 630 -28.98 9.11 5.94
CA VAL A 630 -29.16 7.69 5.69
C VAL A 630 -30.64 7.41 5.39
N ARG A 631 -30.93 6.55 4.42
CA ARG A 631 -32.29 6.17 4.02
C ARG A 631 -32.55 4.69 4.26
N SER A 632 -33.81 4.34 4.44
CA SER A 632 -34.31 2.98 4.65
C SER A 632 -35.10 2.50 3.44
N GLU A 633 -34.91 1.24 3.05
CA GLU A 633 -35.64 0.57 1.96
C GLU A 633 -36.21 -0.76 2.44
N VAL A 634 -37.48 -1.05 2.15
CA VAL A 634 -38.09 -2.35 2.47
C VAL A 634 -37.75 -3.37 1.39
N GLN A 635 -37.13 -4.49 1.76
CA GLN A 635 -36.77 -5.58 0.86
C GLN A 635 -37.32 -6.93 1.35
N GLN A 636 -37.57 -7.85 0.42
CA GLN A 636 -37.97 -9.22 0.72
C GLN A 636 -36.74 -10.13 0.58
N GLN A 637 -36.39 -10.83 1.66
CA GLN A 637 -35.15 -11.59 1.71
C GLN A 637 -35.25 -12.89 0.86
N GLN A 638 -34.32 -13.12 -0.07
CA GLN A 638 -34.34 -14.34 -0.88
C GLN A 638 -34.18 -15.58 0.00
N GLY A 639 -35.20 -16.45 0.02
CA GLY A 639 -35.20 -17.71 0.74
C GLY A 639 -35.75 -17.68 2.17
N GLN A 640 -36.29 -16.55 2.65
CA GLN A 640 -37.01 -16.48 3.94
C GLN A 640 -38.36 -15.76 3.79
N ASP A 641 -39.39 -16.26 4.47
CA ASP A 641 -40.69 -15.57 4.62
C ASP A 641 -40.55 -14.40 5.60
N GLY A 642 -40.04 -13.27 5.11
CA GLY A 642 -39.86 -12.06 5.92
C GLY A 642 -39.60 -10.80 5.08
N LEU A 643 -40.16 -9.68 5.56
CA LEU A 643 -39.78 -8.34 5.13
C LEU A 643 -38.71 -7.78 6.06
N SER A 644 -37.69 -7.15 5.47
CA SER A 644 -36.60 -6.47 6.17
C SER A 644 -36.47 -5.03 5.68
N VAL A 645 -35.84 -4.20 6.49
CA VAL A 645 -35.44 -2.83 6.15
C VAL A 645 -33.93 -2.80 5.99
N VAL A 646 -33.47 -2.30 4.84
CA VAL A 646 -32.06 -2.13 4.51
C VAL A 646 -31.70 -0.65 4.61
N PHE A 647 -30.61 -0.31 5.29
CA PHE A 647 -30.13 1.07 5.41
C PHE A 647 -29.10 1.39 4.31
N ARG A 648 -29.23 2.57 3.72
CA ARG A 648 -28.37 3.08 2.64
C ARG A 648 -27.77 4.42 3.05
N HIS A 649 -26.46 4.53 2.98
CA HIS A 649 -25.75 5.81 3.03
C HIS A 649 -25.91 6.57 1.69
N PRO A 650 -25.56 7.88 1.61
CA PRO A 650 -25.64 8.63 0.36
C PRO A 650 -24.95 7.94 -0.79
N VAL A 651 -23.72 7.46 -0.55
CA VAL A 651 -22.81 6.87 -1.53
C VAL A 651 -21.89 5.87 -0.83
N GLU A 652 -21.38 4.88 -1.56
CA GLU A 652 -20.21 4.08 -1.15
C GLU A 652 -18.91 4.75 -1.67
N PRO A 653 -17.73 4.50 -1.07
CA PRO A 653 -16.43 4.90 -1.62
C PRO A 653 -16.20 4.59 -3.10
N GLY A 654 -15.29 5.32 -3.75
CA GLY A 654 -14.69 4.94 -5.04
C GLY A 654 -15.70 4.67 -6.16
N THR A 655 -15.72 3.44 -6.66
CA THR A 655 -16.64 2.94 -7.71
C THR A 655 -17.93 2.29 -7.18
N GLY A 656 -18.11 2.12 -5.87
CA GLY A 656 -19.31 1.45 -5.31
C GLY A 656 -20.63 2.19 -5.62
N GLU A 657 -21.66 1.46 -6.02
CA GLU A 657 -22.92 2.02 -6.55
C GLU A 657 -24.13 1.88 -5.60
N GLY A 658 -23.99 1.22 -4.45
CA GLY A 658 -25.09 0.86 -3.55
C GLY A 658 -25.74 2.01 -2.77
N GLY A 659 -25.29 3.26 -2.97
CA GLY A 659 -25.81 4.45 -2.29
C GLY A 659 -27.24 4.84 -2.71
N TRP A 660 -27.96 5.55 -1.84
CA TRP A 660 -29.30 6.06 -2.21
C TRP A 660 -29.23 7.25 -3.19
N MET A 661 -28.11 7.99 -3.25
CA MET A 661 -27.94 9.03 -4.25
C MET A 661 -27.75 8.37 -5.63
N GLN A 662 -28.47 8.89 -6.62
CA GLN A 662 -28.43 8.41 -8.00
C GLN A 662 -27.82 9.49 -8.90
N PRO A 663 -27.06 9.14 -9.96
CA PRO A 663 -26.47 10.13 -10.85
C PRO A 663 -27.53 11.04 -11.48
N SER A 664 -27.26 12.34 -11.48
CA SER A 664 -28.15 13.34 -12.09
C SER A 664 -28.43 13.04 -13.57
N GLU A 665 -29.51 13.62 -14.09
CA GLU A 665 -29.83 13.53 -15.52
C GLU A 665 -28.68 14.10 -16.40
N GLU A 666 -28.01 15.16 -15.93
CA GLU A 666 -26.82 15.73 -16.58
C GLU A 666 -25.68 14.71 -16.68
N ASN A 667 -25.34 14.03 -15.58
CA ASN A 667 -24.32 12.97 -15.57
C ASN A 667 -24.70 11.79 -16.49
N ARG A 668 -25.97 11.33 -16.45
CA ARG A 668 -26.44 10.21 -17.28
C ARG A 668 -26.43 10.56 -18.77
N ILE A 669 -26.76 11.80 -19.14
CA ILE A 669 -26.65 12.29 -20.52
C ILE A 669 -25.18 12.38 -20.96
N ALA A 670 -24.26 12.78 -20.08
CA ALA A 670 -22.83 12.82 -20.38
C ALA A 670 -22.27 11.41 -20.66
N GLN A 671 -22.61 10.43 -19.82
CA GLN A 671 -22.24 9.02 -20.00
C GLN A 671 -22.79 8.45 -21.31
N ALA A 672 -24.09 8.63 -21.59
CA ALA A 672 -24.70 8.17 -22.84
C ALA A 672 -24.07 8.80 -24.10
N LYS A 673 -23.64 10.07 -24.04
CA LYS A 673 -22.88 10.73 -25.13
C LYS A 673 -21.48 10.12 -25.32
N GLN A 674 -20.84 9.65 -24.25
CA GLN A 674 -19.55 8.98 -24.30
C GLN A 674 -19.68 7.54 -24.86
N GLU A 675 -20.79 6.85 -24.57
CA GLU A 675 -21.14 5.56 -25.17
C GLU A 675 -21.38 5.67 -26.68
N ALA A 676 -22.17 6.65 -27.11
CA ALA A 676 -22.52 6.87 -28.53
C ALA A 676 -21.33 7.23 -29.44
N GLY A 677 -20.17 7.62 -28.89
CA GLY A 677 -18.95 7.96 -29.65
C GLY A 677 -18.01 6.77 -29.91
N THR A 678 -18.46 5.53 -29.71
CA THR A 678 -17.61 4.32 -29.78
C THR A 678 -17.67 3.69 -31.19
N PRO A 679 -16.53 3.39 -31.86
CA PRO A 679 -16.54 2.65 -33.12
C PRO A 679 -17.15 1.25 -32.98
N GLU A 680 -17.88 0.79 -34.00
CA GLU A 680 -18.53 -0.54 -34.00
C GLU A 680 -17.55 -1.73 -34.02
N LYS A 681 -16.26 -1.49 -34.29
CA LYS A 681 -15.24 -2.53 -34.34
C LYS A 681 -15.13 -3.24 -32.98
N GLN A 682 -15.19 -4.57 -32.99
CA GLN A 682 -15.03 -5.39 -31.79
C GLN A 682 -13.71 -6.16 -31.79
N PHE A 683 -13.08 -6.26 -30.63
CA PHE A 683 -11.81 -6.94 -30.42
C PHE A 683 -11.96 -8.12 -29.44
N SER A 684 -11.25 -9.21 -29.69
CA SER A 684 -11.20 -10.36 -28.78
C SER A 684 -10.13 -10.18 -27.70
N ARG A 685 -10.18 -10.99 -26.64
CA ARG A 685 -9.16 -10.96 -25.58
C ARG A 685 -7.77 -11.27 -26.14
N GLU A 686 -7.71 -12.31 -26.97
CA GLU A 686 -6.50 -12.85 -27.60
C GLU A 686 -5.92 -11.91 -28.68
N GLU A 687 -6.69 -10.93 -29.15
CA GLU A 687 -6.22 -9.84 -30.00
C GLU A 687 -5.56 -8.75 -29.15
N ILE A 688 -6.23 -8.28 -28.09
CA ILE A 688 -5.76 -7.22 -27.19
C ILE A 688 -4.47 -7.61 -26.47
N GLU A 689 -4.34 -8.86 -26.00
CA GLU A 689 -3.16 -9.35 -25.24
C GLU A 689 -1.82 -9.26 -25.99
N LYS A 690 -1.85 -9.06 -27.32
CA LYS A 690 -0.63 -8.86 -28.14
C LYS A 690 -0.01 -7.48 -27.95
N HIS A 691 -0.82 -6.48 -27.60
CA HIS A 691 -0.47 -5.06 -27.59
C HIS A 691 -0.07 -4.60 -26.18
N SER A 692 0.99 -5.22 -25.66
CA SER A 692 1.45 -5.11 -24.26
C SER A 692 2.81 -4.40 -24.08
N ARG A 693 3.24 -3.57 -25.04
CA ARG A 693 4.59 -2.96 -25.09
C ARG A 693 4.55 -1.44 -25.17
N ALA A 694 5.67 -0.78 -24.84
CA ALA A 694 5.80 0.68 -24.93
C ALA A 694 5.71 1.25 -26.36
N ASP A 695 6.01 0.43 -27.38
CA ASP A 695 5.86 0.77 -28.79
C ASP A 695 4.56 0.23 -29.42
N ASP A 696 3.73 -0.47 -28.65
CA ASP A 696 2.46 -1.06 -29.06
C ASP A 696 1.58 -1.36 -27.82
N CYS A 697 0.84 -0.36 -27.35
CA CYS A 697 0.22 -0.32 -26.03
C CYS A 697 -1.30 -0.14 -26.10
N TRP A 698 -2.08 -1.23 -26.03
CA TRP A 698 -3.54 -1.13 -25.94
C TRP A 698 -4.04 -1.30 -24.50
N ILE A 699 -5.05 -0.52 -24.13
CA ILE A 699 -5.74 -0.62 -22.83
C ILE A 699 -7.25 -0.76 -23.00
N VAL A 700 -7.91 -1.35 -21.99
CA VAL A 700 -9.38 -1.52 -21.96
C VAL A 700 -10.00 -0.67 -20.86
N VAL A 701 -10.82 0.32 -21.22
CA VAL A 701 -11.55 1.20 -20.28
C VAL A 701 -13.04 1.20 -20.64
N ASP A 702 -13.94 1.00 -19.67
CA ASP A 702 -15.40 0.93 -19.88
C ASP A 702 -15.81 -0.10 -20.97
N GLY A 703 -15.04 -1.20 -21.09
CA GLY A 703 -15.23 -2.21 -22.14
C GLY A 703 -14.91 -1.73 -23.56
N LYS A 704 -14.17 -0.62 -23.70
CA LYS A 704 -13.69 -0.04 -24.95
C LYS A 704 -12.17 -0.19 -25.05
N VAL A 705 -11.66 -0.36 -26.27
CA VAL A 705 -10.24 -0.59 -26.54
C VAL A 705 -9.61 0.69 -27.08
N TYR A 706 -8.47 1.07 -26.54
CA TYR A 706 -7.74 2.30 -26.86
C TYR A 706 -6.28 2.02 -27.16
N ASP A 707 -5.73 2.65 -28.19
CA ASP A 707 -4.29 2.70 -28.44
C ASP A 707 -3.67 3.85 -27.65
N ALA A 708 -3.04 3.53 -26.52
CA ALA A 708 -2.42 4.50 -25.63
C ALA A 708 -0.95 4.79 -26.00
N THR A 709 -0.41 4.22 -27.08
CA THR A 709 1.01 4.32 -27.46
C THR A 709 1.47 5.77 -27.60
N SER A 710 0.64 6.63 -28.22
CA SER A 710 0.90 8.06 -28.40
C SER A 710 0.70 8.93 -27.13
N VAL A 711 0.18 8.35 -26.05
CA VAL A 711 -0.07 9.02 -24.77
C VAL A 711 1.07 8.80 -23.77
N LEU A 712 1.80 7.69 -23.91
CA LEU A 712 2.88 7.27 -23.02
C LEU A 712 3.95 8.35 -22.78
N ASP A 713 4.35 9.09 -23.82
CA ASP A 713 5.47 10.05 -23.74
C ASP A 713 5.14 11.33 -22.95
N TRP A 714 3.87 11.64 -22.71
CA TRP A 714 3.44 12.88 -22.04
C TRP A 714 2.39 12.66 -20.93
N HIS A 715 2.04 11.41 -20.61
CA HIS A 715 1.06 11.13 -19.54
C HIS A 715 1.59 11.61 -18.17
N PRO A 716 0.83 12.43 -17.42
CA PRO A 716 1.30 13.01 -16.14
C PRO A 716 1.63 11.98 -15.04
N GLY A 717 1.05 10.77 -15.10
CA GLY A 717 1.37 9.66 -14.19
C GLY A 717 2.54 8.79 -14.64
N GLY A 718 3.22 9.17 -15.74
CA GLY A 718 4.35 8.45 -16.31
C GLY A 718 3.97 7.16 -17.07
N LYS A 719 4.92 6.67 -17.87
CA LYS A 719 4.74 5.49 -18.73
C LYS A 719 4.31 4.24 -17.96
N ALA A 720 4.84 4.05 -16.75
CA ALA A 720 4.59 2.86 -15.93
C ALA A 720 3.10 2.67 -15.58
N ALA A 721 2.38 3.77 -15.30
CA ALA A 721 0.97 3.71 -14.95
C ALA A 721 0.14 3.04 -16.05
N ILE A 722 0.27 3.51 -17.29
CA ILE A 722 -0.41 2.95 -18.47
C ILE A 722 0.13 1.55 -18.80
N LEU A 723 1.46 1.35 -18.80
CA LEU A 723 2.06 0.05 -19.15
C LEU A 723 1.69 -1.07 -18.18
N SER A 724 1.34 -0.75 -16.94
CA SER A 724 0.79 -1.73 -15.99
C SER A 724 -0.54 -2.35 -16.45
N HIS A 725 -1.20 -1.76 -17.46
CA HIS A 725 -2.47 -2.18 -18.07
C HIS A 725 -2.33 -2.62 -19.54
N ALA A 726 -1.15 -2.49 -20.15
CA ALA A 726 -0.97 -2.75 -21.58
C ALA A 726 -1.27 -4.22 -21.93
N GLY A 727 -2.15 -4.43 -22.91
CA GLY A 727 -2.67 -5.73 -23.33
C GLY A 727 -3.59 -6.42 -22.32
N LYS A 728 -3.92 -5.79 -21.18
CA LYS A 728 -4.72 -6.44 -20.13
C LYS A 728 -6.21 -6.23 -20.33
N VAL A 729 -6.98 -7.30 -20.13
CA VAL A 729 -8.44 -7.34 -20.32
C VAL A 729 -9.11 -7.63 -18.97
N HIS A 730 -9.13 -6.62 -18.09
CA HIS A 730 -9.64 -6.73 -16.71
C HIS A 730 -10.32 -5.44 -16.22
N GLN A 731 -11.17 -5.55 -15.19
CA GLN A 731 -12.01 -4.43 -14.71
C GLN A 731 -11.17 -3.27 -14.13
N GLN A 732 -10.07 -3.59 -13.43
CA GLN A 732 -9.21 -2.64 -12.73
C GLN A 732 -8.72 -1.45 -13.60
N THR A 733 -8.46 -1.65 -14.90
CA THR A 733 -8.07 -0.55 -15.82
C THR A 733 -9.16 0.50 -15.95
N THR A 734 -10.43 0.05 -15.94
CA THR A 734 -11.60 0.95 -15.98
C THR A 734 -11.72 1.72 -14.68
N ASP A 735 -11.56 1.03 -13.55
CA ASP A 735 -11.70 1.62 -12.22
C ASP A 735 -10.59 2.65 -11.92
N GLU A 736 -9.35 2.35 -12.29
CA GLU A 736 -8.20 3.27 -12.26
C GLU A 736 -8.38 4.46 -13.21
N PHE A 737 -8.92 4.24 -14.41
CA PHE A 737 -9.17 5.36 -15.32
C PHE A 737 -10.24 6.30 -14.76
N ALA A 738 -11.43 5.76 -14.45
CA ALA A 738 -12.61 6.53 -14.05
C ALA A 738 -12.46 7.29 -12.73
N SER A 739 -11.52 6.86 -11.88
CA SER A 739 -11.20 7.54 -10.63
C SER A 739 -10.27 8.73 -10.81
N ILE A 740 -9.15 8.57 -11.53
CA ILE A 740 -8.11 9.59 -11.65
C ILE A 740 -8.49 10.68 -12.67
N HIS A 741 -9.15 10.31 -13.77
CA HIS A 741 -9.19 11.10 -15.00
C HIS A 741 -10.46 11.96 -15.16
N ASP A 742 -10.27 13.17 -15.69
CA ASP A 742 -11.32 14.18 -15.91
C ASP A 742 -11.84 14.21 -17.36
N ASP A 743 -12.74 15.16 -17.66
CA ASP A 743 -13.36 15.30 -18.98
C ASP A 743 -12.36 15.63 -20.10
N TYR A 744 -11.19 16.22 -19.79
CA TYR A 744 -10.11 16.41 -20.78
C TYR A 744 -9.49 15.06 -21.15
N ALA A 745 -9.19 14.23 -20.15
CA ALA A 745 -8.66 12.89 -20.37
C ALA A 745 -9.68 11.96 -21.05
N TYR A 746 -10.98 12.07 -20.75
CA TYR A 746 -12.04 11.41 -21.53
C TYR A 746 -12.19 11.98 -22.95
N GLY A 747 -11.81 13.24 -23.17
CA GLY A 747 -11.60 13.81 -24.49
C GLY A 747 -10.46 13.10 -25.23
N LYS A 748 -9.29 12.98 -24.59
CA LYS A 748 -8.10 12.29 -25.14
C LYS A 748 -8.31 10.82 -25.42
N LEU A 749 -9.12 10.12 -24.62
CA LEU A 749 -9.54 8.75 -24.94
C LEU A 749 -10.27 8.67 -26.29
N LYS A 750 -11.05 9.67 -26.70
CA LYS A 750 -11.73 9.67 -28.02
C LYS A 750 -10.73 9.79 -29.16
N ASP A 751 -9.60 10.49 -28.96
CA ASP A 751 -8.52 10.56 -29.95
C ASP A 751 -7.84 9.18 -30.14
N CYS A 752 -7.88 8.32 -29.12
CA CYS A 752 -7.18 7.02 -29.05
C CYS A 752 -8.07 5.79 -29.28
N ILE A 753 -9.38 5.97 -29.53
CA ILE A 753 -10.35 4.87 -29.49
C ILE A 753 -10.29 3.97 -30.73
N LEU A 754 -10.17 2.65 -30.50
CA LEU A 754 -10.16 1.65 -31.57
C LEU A 754 -11.52 1.00 -31.77
N GLY A 755 -12.31 0.85 -30.70
CA GLY A 755 -13.61 0.17 -30.71
C GLY A 755 -13.99 -0.39 -29.34
N SER A 756 -14.71 -1.51 -29.31
CA SER A 756 -15.19 -2.18 -28.09
C SER A 756 -14.67 -3.60 -27.93
N VAL A 757 -14.70 -4.16 -26.71
CA VAL A 757 -14.40 -5.58 -26.50
C VAL A 757 -15.63 -6.43 -26.82
N THR A 758 -15.41 -7.61 -27.39
CA THR A 758 -16.48 -8.61 -27.64
C THR A 758 -17.25 -8.97 -26.37
N ASP A 759 -18.52 -9.40 -26.49
CA ASP A 759 -19.33 -9.79 -25.32
C ASP A 759 -18.72 -10.96 -24.52
N LYS A 760 -17.98 -11.87 -25.19
CA LYS A 760 -17.19 -12.91 -24.52
C LYS A 760 -16.11 -12.30 -23.62
N ALA A 761 -15.42 -11.27 -24.08
CA ALA A 761 -14.42 -10.53 -23.29
C ALA A 761 -15.06 -9.70 -22.16
N LYS A 762 -16.24 -9.07 -22.38
CA LYS A 762 -16.99 -8.40 -21.29
C LYS A 762 -17.39 -9.38 -20.19
N GLN A 763 -17.90 -10.56 -20.55
CA GLN A 763 -18.25 -11.61 -19.59
C GLN A 763 -17.01 -12.16 -18.87
N PHE A 764 -15.86 -12.26 -19.56
CA PHE A 764 -14.59 -12.61 -18.92
C PHE A 764 -14.17 -11.55 -17.89
N ILE A 765 -14.12 -10.27 -18.25
CA ILE A 765 -13.80 -9.16 -17.34
C ILE A 765 -14.64 -9.25 -16.06
N LYS A 766 -15.98 -9.37 -16.23
CA LYS A 766 -16.91 -9.46 -15.11
C LYS A 766 -16.67 -10.69 -14.24
N ARG A 767 -16.57 -11.89 -14.83
CA ARG A 767 -16.35 -13.14 -14.07
C ARG A 767 -15.00 -13.16 -13.38
N SER A 768 -13.96 -12.62 -14.00
CA SER A 768 -12.62 -12.52 -13.40
C SER A 768 -12.61 -11.54 -12.22
N ALA A 769 -13.31 -10.41 -12.32
CA ALA A 769 -13.48 -9.49 -11.19
C ALA A 769 -14.31 -10.13 -10.04
N GLU A 770 -15.43 -10.79 -10.37
CA GLU A 770 -16.24 -11.54 -9.39
C GLU A 770 -15.45 -12.68 -8.72
N ALA A 771 -14.64 -13.41 -9.48
CA ALA A 771 -13.79 -14.48 -8.96
C ALA A 771 -12.66 -13.95 -8.07
N ALA A 772 -11.98 -12.88 -8.48
CA ALA A 772 -10.93 -12.25 -7.68
C ALA A 772 -11.49 -11.67 -6.37
N ALA A 773 -12.64 -10.99 -6.41
CA ALA A 773 -13.32 -10.49 -5.23
C ALA A 773 -13.74 -11.65 -4.28
N LYS A 774 -14.19 -12.77 -4.84
CA LYS A 774 -14.57 -13.96 -4.06
C LYS A 774 -13.35 -14.70 -3.47
N GLU A 775 -12.23 -14.77 -4.19
CA GLU A 775 -10.97 -15.35 -3.70
C GLU A 775 -10.40 -14.48 -2.56
N ALA A 776 -10.40 -13.16 -2.73
CA ALA A 776 -10.03 -12.20 -1.68
C ALA A 776 -10.90 -12.36 -0.42
N ALA A 777 -12.23 -12.35 -0.57
CA ALA A 777 -13.17 -12.51 0.55
C ALA A 777 -13.06 -13.88 1.25
N ALA A 778 -12.71 -14.96 0.55
CA ALA A 778 -12.51 -16.27 1.14
C ALA A 778 -11.22 -16.35 1.98
N SER A 779 -10.15 -15.67 1.55
CA SER A 779 -8.80 -15.76 2.11
C SER A 779 -8.64 -15.28 3.57
N GLY A 780 -9.61 -14.52 4.09
CA GLY A 780 -9.61 -14.01 5.47
C GLY A 780 -10.29 -14.91 6.51
N SER A 781 -10.87 -16.05 6.12
CA SER A 781 -11.87 -16.77 6.93
C SER A 781 -11.40 -18.03 7.67
N ASN A 782 -10.16 -18.49 7.49
CA ASN A 782 -9.71 -19.80 7.97
C ASN A 782 -8.45 -19.71 8.87
N ASP A 783 -8.54 -20.24 10.08
CA ASP A 783 -7.47 -20.22 11.11
C ASP A 783 -6.21 -21.00 10.67
N ALA A 784 -6.38 -21.99 9.78
CA ALA A 784 -5.28 -22.73 9.17
C ALA A 784 -4.45 -21.88 8.18
N ASP A 785 -5.11 -21.03 7.38
CA ASP A 785 -4.44 -20.18 6.41
C ASP A 785 -3.65 -19.05 7.08
N GLN A 786 -3.98 -18.68 8.32
CA GLN A 786 -3.23 -17.68 9.08
C GLN A 786 -1.81 -18.12 9.46
N LYS A 787 -1.53 -19.43 9.52
CA LYS A 787 -0.19 -19.98 9.84
C LYS A 787 0.75 -20.08 8.65
N LEU A 788 0.21 -20.14 7.43
CA LEU A 788 1.00 -20.23 6.21
C LEU A 788 1.69 -18.90 5.93
N ALA A 789 3.00 -18.96 5.65
CA ALA A 789 3.79 -17.80 5.23
C ALA A 789 3.46 -17.38 3.80
N LEU A 790 3.34 -18.33 2.87
CA LEU A 790 3.01 -18.01 1.48
C LEU A 790 1.58 -17.48 1.33
N LYS A 791 1.46 -16.35 0.63
CA LYS A 791 0.20 -15.71 0.25
C LYS A 791 0.19 -15.49 -1.26
N LYS A 792 -0.83 -16.02 -1.94
CA LYS A 792 -0.90 -16.00 -3.40
C LYS A 792 -0.88 -14.58 -3.96
N HIS A 793 -1.63 -13.66 -3.35
CA HIS A 793 -1.85 -12.28 -3.82
C HIS A 793 -1.22 -11.21 -2.92
N ARG A 794 -0.26 -11.58 -2.05
CA ARG A 794 0.44 -10.66 -1.15
C ARG A 794 1.92 -11.02 -1.09
N TRP A 795 2.77 -9.99 -1.13
CA TRP A 795 4.19 -10.11 -0.86
C TRP A 795 4.43 -10.04 0.65
N VAL A 796 5.22 -10.97 1.18
CA VAL A 796 5.63 -11.01 2.59
C VAL A 796 7.16 -10.97 2.72
N PRO A 797 7.70 -10.20 3.68
CA PRO A 797 9.15 -10.12 3.88
C PRO A 797 9.70 -11.42 4.47
N VAL A 798 10.85 -11.86 3.96
CA VAL A 798 11.61 -13.00 4.49
C VAL A 798 13.07 -12.62 4.69
N ARG A 799 13.60 -12.90 5.88
CA ARG A 799 14.91 -12.39 6.31
C ARG A 799 16.04 -13.32 5.89
N LEU A 800 17.08 -12.80 5.23
CA LEU A 800 18.28 -13.58 4.95
C LEU A 800 19.07 -13.84 6.24
N LEU A 801 19.14 -15.10 6.68
CA LEU A 801 19.90 -15.51 7.87
C LEU A 801 21.32 -15.97 7.55
N ASP A 802 21.53 -16.61 6.40
CA ASP A 802 22.78 -17.28 6.06
C ASP A 802 23.00 -17.35 4.54
N ARG A 803 24.26 -17.23 4.11
CA ARG A 803 24.74 -17.35 2.73
C ARG A 803 25.99 -18.23 2.72
N ARG A 804 25.91 -19.41 2.12
CA ARG A 804 27.01 -20.37 2.02
C ARG A 804 27.40 -20.60 0.57
N ASP A 805 28.69 -20.54 0.26
CA ASP A 805 29.24 -20.94 -1.04
C ASP A 805 29.04 -22.45 -1.27
N VAL A 806 28.62 -22.81 -2.48
CA VAL A 806 28.50 -24.20 -2.96
C VAL A 806 29.48 -24.44 -4.11
N SER A 807 29.60 -23.46 -5.02
CA SER A 807 30.63 -23.39 -6.06
C SER A 807 31.06 -21.92 -6.25
N HIS A 808 31.97 -21.66 -7.18
CA HIS A 808 32.41 -20.29 -7.51
C HIS A 808 31.27 -19.32 -7.89
N ASP A 809 30.16 -19.86 -8.42
CA ASP A 809 29.01 -19.10 -8.92
C ASP A 809 27.67 -19.56 -8.35
N THR A 810 27.66 -20.46 -7.38
CA THR A 810 26.44 -21.04 -6.81
C THR A 810 26.48 -20.98 -5.30
N ARG A 811 25.41 -20.49 -4.69
CA ARG A 811 25.26 -20.32 -3.24
C ARG A 811 23.95 -20.87 -2.73
N LYS A 812 23.98 -21.26 -1.46
CA LYS A 812 22.81 -21.62 -0.67
C LYS A 812 22.46 -20.46 0.26
N TYR A 813 21.22 -20.03 0.20
CA TYR A 813 20.66 -18.92 0.98
C TYR A 813 19.60 -19.47 1.92
N THR A 814 19.70 -19.19 3.22
CA THR A 814 18.70 -19.59 4.21
C THR A 814 17.89 -18.37 4.63
N PHE A 815 16.57 -18.44 4.47
CA PHE A 815 15.65 -17.36 4.81
C PHE A 815 14.76 -17.73 5.99
N GLN A 816 14.47 -16.75 6.85
CA GLN A 816 13.46 -16.83 7.90
C GLN A 816 12.09 -16.46 7.33
N LEU A 817 11.06 -17.23 7.71
CA LEU A 817 9.66 -16.88 7.48
C LEU A 817 9.22 -15.72 8.40
N PRO A 818 8.11 -15.01 8.11
CA PRO A 818 7.62 -13.94 8.97
C PRO A 818 7.32 -14.43 10.39
N ASP A 819 7.49 -13.54 11.38
CA ASP A 819 7.24 -13.87 12.79
C ASP A 819 5.83 -14.47 13.00
N GLY A 820 5.76 -15.61 13.69
CA GLY A 820 4.52 -16.34 13.92
C GLY A 820 4.06 -17.25 12.77
N LYS A 821 4.78 -17.31 11.64
CA LYS A 821 4.56 -18.28 10.55
C LYS A 821 5.67 -19.34 10.58
N ASP A 822 5.36 -20.56 10.97
CA ASP A 822 6.31 -21.68 11.02
C ASP A 822 6.37 -22.46 9.69
N THR A 823 5.30 -22.41 8.90
CA THR A 823 5.05 -23.25 7.73
C THR A 823 5.10 -22.42 6.45
N LEU A 824 5.93 -22.81 5.49
CA LEU A 824 6.05 -22.16 4.17
C LEU A 824 4.76 -22.32 3.37
N GLY A 825 4.22 -23.56 3.27
CA GLY A 825 2.98 -23.85 2.56
C GLY A 825 3.13 -24.03 1.04
N LEU A 826 4.28 -24.51 0.57
CA LEU A 826 4.56 -24.73 -0.85
C LEU A 826 4.25 -26.18 -1.28
N GLY A 827 3.49 -26.36 -2.36
CA GLY A 827 3.29 -27.69 -2.97
C GLY A 827 4.54 -28.18 -3.70
N THR A 828 4.79 -29.50 -3.71
CA THR A 828 5.88 -30.07 -4.54
C THR A 828 5.59 -29.80 -6.02
N CYS A 829 6.62 -29.38 -6.77
CA CYS A 829 6.56 -28.85 -8.16
C CYS A 829 6.11 -27.39 -8.30
N GLN A 830 5.69 -26.73 -7.22
CA GLN A 830 5.47 -25.29 -7.21
C GLN A 830 6.75 -24.53 -6.85
N HIS A 831 6.76 -23.25 -7.19
CA HIS A 831 7.86 -22.32 -6.91
C HIS A 831 7.38 -21.10 -6.13
N VAL A 832 8.32 -20.41 -5.49
CA VAL A 832 8.09 -19.08 -4.90
C VAL A 832 8.59 -18.01 -5.86
N LEU A 833 7.98 -16.83 -5.80
CA LEU A 833 8.51 -15.63 -6.41
C LEU A 833 9.30 -14.88 -5.34
N ILE A 834 10.54 -14.52 -5.64
CA ILE A 834 11.34 -13.60 -4.82
C ILE A 834 11.38 -12.24 -5.50
N GLY A 835 11.09 -11.19 -4.73
CA GLY A 835 11.08 -9.80 -5.12
C GLY A 835 12.17 -8.99 -4.42
N PHE A 836 12.71 -7.99 -5.11
CA PHE A 836 13.53 -6.93 -4.51
C PHE A 836 13.09 -5.57 -5.05
N HIS A 837 13.14 -4.52 -4.24
CA HIS A 837 12.55 -3.23 -4.59
C HIS A 837 13.49 -2.36 -5.42
N MET A 838 12.95 -1.73 -6.47
CA MET A 838 13.60 -0.71 -7.31
C MET A 838 12.72 0.56 -7.35
N PRO A 839 13.20 1.71 -7.88
CA PRO A 839 12.45 2.97 -7.84
C PRO A 839 11.23 2.99 -8.77
N ASP A 840 11.18 2.09 -9.76
CA ASP A 840 10.10 1.99 -10.75
C ASP A 840 9.14 0.82 -10.46
N ARG A 841 9.66 -0.32 -9.99
CA ARG A 841 8.93 -1.58 -9.79
C ARG A 841 9.68 -2.55 -8.87
N MET A 842 9.03 -3.62 -8.48
CA MET A 842 9.66 -4.77 -7.86
C MET A 842 10.36 -5.65 -8.91
N LEU A 843 11.64 -5.95 -8.71
CA LEU A 843 12.42 -6.92 -9.47
C LEU A 843 12.09 -8.34 -9.00
N ILE A 844 11.31 -9.09 -9.80
CA ILE A 844 10.78 -10.40 -9.43
C ILE A 844 11.45 -11.53 -10.22
N ARG A 845 11.76 -12.68 -9.59
CA ARG A 845 12.07 -13.96 -10.27
C ARG A 845 11.49 -15.17 -9.52
N SER A 846 11.16 -16.22 -10.26
CA SER A 846 10.79 -17.53 -9.72
C SER A 846 12.01 -18.30 -9.22
N TYR A 847 11.89 -18.93 -8.05
CA TYR A 847 12.85 -19.87 -7.48
C TYR A 847 12.12 -21.06 -6.86
N THR A 848 12.67 -22.27 -7.00
CA THR A 848 12.16 -23.44 -6.26
C THR A 848 13.03 -23.66 -5.03
N PRO A 849 12.46 -23.68 -3.81
CA PRO A 849 13.20 -24.01 -2.60
C PRO A 849 13.80 -25.41 -2.64
N THR A 850 15.00 -25.54 -2.07
CA THR A 850 15.70 -26.82 -1.86
C THR A 850 15.53 -27.34 -0.43
N ARG A 851 14.85 -26.57 0.42
CA ARG A 851 14.28 -26.94 1.72
C ARG A 851 13.12 -25.98 2.03
N PRO A 852 11.99 -26.41 2.63
CA PRO A 852 11.62 -27.79 2.91
C PRO A 852 11.33 -28.60 1.63
N LEU A 853 11.41 -29.92 1.73
CA LEU A 853 11.14 -30.89 0.64
C LEU A 853 9.96 -31.83 0.97
N LEU A 854 9.55 -31.85 2.25
CA LEU A 854 8.43 -32.63 2.77
C LEU A 854 7.42 -31.68 3.43
N PRO A 855 6.11 -31.96 3.35
CA PRO A 855 5.07 -31.14 3.99
C PRO A 855 5.11 -31.29 5.51
N ALA A 856 4.55 -30.32 6.22
CA ALA A 856 4.46 -30.31 7.67
C ALA A 856 3.64 -31.50 8.22
N ARG A 857 4.02 -32.01 9.40
CA ARG A 857 3.30 -33.10 10.08
C ARG A 857 1.96 -32.61 10.64
N THR A 858 0.88 -33.29 10.27
CA THR A 858 -0.47 -33.02 10.80
C THR A 858 -0.83 -34.02 11.91
N GLY A 859 -0.96 -33.54 13.16
CA GLY A 859 -1.45 -34.32 14.30
C GLY A 859 -0.60 -34.24 15.57
N SER A 860 -1.18 -34.65 16.70
CA SER A 860 -0.68 -34.43 18.06
C SER A 860 0.48 -35.36 18.46
N HIS A 861 1.65 -35.17 17.85
CA HIS A 861 2.92 -35.82 18.25
C HIS A 861 4.06 -34.83 18.56
N ALA A 862 3.75 -33.53 18.75
CA ALA A 862 4.72 -32.51 19.17
C ALA A 862 5.18 -32.62 20.64
N GLU A 863 4.58 -33.50 21.44
CA GLU A 863 5.03 -33.80 22.81
C GLU A 863 5.61 -35.22 22.87
N GLY A 864 6.94 -35.32 22.78
CA GLY A 864 7.61 -36.63 22.74
C GLY A 864 9.13 -36.54 22.62
N GLY A 865 9.79 -35.84 23.54
CA GLY A 865 11.25 -35.78 23.61
C GLY A 865 11.88 -37.15 23.94
N GLY A 866 12.04 -38.00 22.93
CA GLY A 866 12.90 -39.18 22.93
C GLY A 866 14.08 -38.95 21.99
N ALA A 867 15.28 -39.38 22.37
CA ALA A 867 16.47 -39.18 21.54
C ALA A 867 16.33 -39.89 20.19
N ALA A 868 16.13 -39.11 19.13
CA ALA A 868 16.11 -39.56 17.75
C ALA A 868 17.50 -40.04 17.32
N ASN A 869 17.56 -41.00 16.40
CA ASN A 869 18.82 -41.32 15.73
C ASN A 869 19.07 -40.28 14.63
N GLY A 870 20.33 -39.95 14.31
CA GLY A 870 20.65 -38.83 13.39
C GLY A 870 20.02 -38.87 11.98
N VAL A 871 19.51 -40.03 11.53
CA VAL A 871 18.74 -40.17 10.27
C VAL A 871 17.32 -39.58 10.39
N GLU A 872 16.72 -39.60 11.58
CA GLU A 872 15.43 -38.93 11.84
C GLU A 872 15.61 -37.41 11.95
N GLU A 873 16.71 -36.93 12.55
CA GLU A 873 17.06 -35.50 12.60
C GLU A 873 17.27 -34.89 11.20
N GLU A 874 18.03 -35.57 10.32
CA GLU A 874 18.19 -35.12 8.92
C GLU A 874 16.87 -35.07 8.15
N ARG A 875 15.94 -35.99 8.44
CA ARG A 875 14.62 -36.01 7.83
C ARG A 875 13.73 -34.89 8.35
N GLU A 876 13.72 -34.65 9.66
CA GLU A 876 12.94 -33.56 10.28
C GLU A 876 13.40 -32.17 9.82
N ALA A 877 14.70 -32.02 9.54
CA ALA A 877 15.23 -30.80 8.90
C ALA A 877 14.68 -30.55 7.48
N LEU A 878 14.16 -31.57 6.78
CA LEU A 878 13.58 -31.43 5.43
C LEU A 878 12.06 -31.26 5.43
N GLU A 879 11.40 -31.36 6.59
CA GLU A 879 9.97 -31.11 6.76
C GLU A 879 9.65 -29.62 6.87
N ASP A 880 8.50 -29.20 6.34
CA ASP A 880 7.96 -27.85 6.52
C ASP A 880 7.46 -27.67 7.98
N GLY A 881 7.40 -26.43 8.46
CA GLY A 881 7.16 -26.10 9.88
C GLY A 881 8.41 -25.68 10.67
N GLN A 882 9.56 -25.53 10.01
CA GLN A 882 10.84 -25.14 10.64
C GLN A 882 11.09 -23.62 10.68
N GLY A 883 10.10 -22.79 10.31
CA GLY A 883 10.21 -21.32 10.28
C GLY A 883 11.24 -20.77 9.30
N THR A 884 11.81 -21.61 8.43
CA THR A 884 12.87 -21.24 7.49
C THR A 884 12.80 -22.07 6.19
N PHE A 885 13.29 -21.52 5.09
CA PHE A 885 13.44 -22.21 3.81
C PHE A 885 14.80 -21.91 3.18
N ASP A 886 15.26 -22.77 2.27
CA ASP A 886 16.53 -22.61 1.57
C ASP A 886 16.33 -22.45 0.07
N LEU A 887 17.08 -21.53 -0.54
CA LEU A 887 17.24 -21.44 -2.00
C LEU A 887 18.68 -21.79 -2.39
N THR A 888 18.84 -22.62 -3.42
CA THR A 888 20.14 -22.83 -4.09
C THR A 888 20.14 -22.06 -5.40
N VAL A 889 20.91 -20.96 -5.47
CA VAL A 889 20.87 -20.01 -6.59
C VAL A 889 22.23 -19.88 -7.26
N LYS A 890 22.23 -19.92 -8.60
CA LYS A 890 23.37 -19.61 -9.45
C LYS A 890 23.41 -18.11 -9.76
N THR A 891 24.52 -17.46 -9.41
CA THR A 891 24.80 -16.05 -9.66
C THR A 891 25.46 -15.89 -11.02
N TYR A 892 24.86 -15.05 -11.88
CA TYR A 892 25.42 -14.73 -13.19
C TYR A 892 26.22 -13.43 -13.05
N PHE A 893 27.51 -13.53 -12.72
CA PHE A 893 28.35 -12.35 -12.47
C PHE A 893 28.45 -11.40 -13.69
N PRO A 894 28.67 -10.10 -13.47
CA PRO A 894 29.02 -9.16 -14.54
C PRO A 894 30.36 -9.50 -15.20
N ASP A 895 30.51 -9.13 -16.47
CA ASP A 895 31.77 -9.15 -17.21
C ASP A 895 31.87 -7.92 -18.12
N ALA A 896 33.00 -7.71 -18.80
CA ALA A 896 33.23 -6.54 -19.65
C ALA A 896 32.21 -6.32 -20.80
N ASN A 897 31.35 -7.29 -21.09
CA ASN A 897 30.33 -7.23 -22.13
C ASN A 897 28.89 -7.08 -21.59
N GLN A 898 28.65 -7.37 -20.31
CA GLN A 898 27.30 -7.47 -19.72
C GLN A 898 27.27 -7.23 -18.20
N PRO A 899 26.20 -6.61 -17.65
CA PRO A 899 26.06 -6.30 -16.21
C PRO A 899 25.67 -7.49 -15.33
N GLY A 900 25.59 -8.71 -15.89
CA GLY A 900 25.19 -9.90 -15.16
C GLY A 900 23.68 -10.01 -14.87
N GLY A 901 23.33 -11.01 -14.04
CA GLY A 901 21.96 -11.28 -13.61
C GLY A 901 21.57 -10.42 -12.41
N ALA A 902 20.62 -9.50 -12.60
CA ALA A 902 20.14 -8.57 -11.56
C ALA A 902 19.90 -9.21 -10.18
N LEU A 903 18.82 -9.98 -10.03
CA LEU A 903 18.42 -10.47 -8.71
C LEU A 903 19.42 -11.46 -8.10
N SER A 904 20.12 -12.27 -8.91
CA SER A 904 21.12 -13.19 -8.39
C SER A 904 22.47 -12.56 -8.05
N ASN A 905 22.77 -11.33 -8.49
CA ASN A 905 23.86 -10.52 -7.92
C ASN A 905 23.40 -9.73 -6.70
N ILE A 906 22.15 -9.27 -6.66
CA ILE A 906 21.60 -8.57 -5.48
C ILE A 906 21.60 -9.52 -4.28
N LEU A 907 20.95 -10.69 -4.40
CA LEU A 907 20.95 -11.72 -3.35
C LEU A 907 22.36 -12.08 -2.86
N ASP A 908 23.35 -12.03 -3.75
CA ASP A 908 24.75 -12.35 -3.48
C ASP A 908 25.52 -11.24 -2.72
N CYS A 909 25.04 -10.00 -2.80
CA CYS A 909 25.66 -8.82 -2.19
C CYS A 909 24.87 -8.23 -1.01
N ILE A 910 23.56 -8.51 -0.85
CA ILE A 910 22.78 -7.90 0.25
C ILE A 910 23.40 -8.24 1.63
N PRO A 911 23.23 -7.39 2.65
CA PRO A 911 23.65 -7.72 4.01
C PRO A 911 22.95 -8.98 4.56
N ILE A 912 23.60 -9.69 5.48
CA ILE A 912 22.91 -10.68 6.32
C ILE A 912 22.02 -9.93 7.32
N GLY A 913 20.80 -10.42 7.53
CA GLY A 913 19.76 -9.74 8.29
C GLY A 913 18.82 -8.85 7.46
N GLU A 914 19.13 -8.65 6.18
CA GLU A 914 18.27 -7.95 5.22
C GLU A 914 17.02 -8.77 4.85
N ASP A 915 15.91 -8.08 4.57
CA ASP A 915 14.66 -8.73 4.14
C ASP A 915 14.53 -8.68 2.60
N VAL A 916 14.01 -9.76 2.00
CA VAL A 916 13.56 -9.78 0.60
C VAL A 916 12.07 -10.13 0.55
N GLU A 917 11.37 -9.78 -0.53
CA GLU A 917 9.95 -10.09 -0.65
C GLU A 917 9.71 -11.50 -1.20
N MET A 918 8.70 -12.19 -0.69
CA MET A 918 8.30 -13.52 -1.13
C MET A 918 6.79 -13.57 -1.44
N ARG A 919 6.41 -14.19 -2.56
CA ARG A 919 5.01 -14.47 -2.92
C ARG A 919 4.86 -15.90 -3.45
N GLY A 920 3.69 -16.49 -3.24
CA GLY A 920 3.34 -17.80 -3.80
C GLY A 920 2.22 -18.49 -3.01
N PRO A 921 1.99 -19.78 -3.21
CA PRO A 921 2.67 -20.64 -4.19
C PRO A 921 2.37 -20.21 -5.64
N THR A 922 3.25 -20.58 -6.57
CA THR A 922 3.06 -20.33 -8.01
C THR A 922 3.46 -21.58 -8.80
N GLY A 923 2.79 -21.82 -9.93
CA GLY A 923 2.94 -23.04 -10.74
C GLY A 923 1.69 -23.92 -10.67
N ASP A 924 1.27 -24.39 -11.84
CA ASP A 924 0.03 -25.14 -12.07
C ASP A 924 0.17 -26.66 -11.86
N ILE A 925 1.32 -27.10 -11.33
CA ILE A 925 1.67 -28.51 -11.12
C ILE A 925 1.90 -28.73 -9.63
N VAL A 926 1.13 -29.65 -9.03
CA VAL A 926 1.33 -30.11 -7.64
C VAL A 926 1.47 -31.61 -7.62
N TYR A 927 2.52 -32.14 -6.99
CA TYR A 927 2.66 -33.58 -6.76
C TYR A 927 2.10 -33.98 -5.39
N GLU A 928 0.97 -34.69 -5.40
CA GLU A 928 0.24 -35.13 -4.20
C GLU A 928 0.89 -36.38 -3.56
N GLY A 929 1.70 -37.12 -4.33
CA GLY A 929 2.34 -38.37 -3.93
C GLY A 929 1.80 -39.61 -4.65
N ASN A 930 2.59 -40.69 -4.65
CA ASN A 930 2.27 -41.98 -5.24
C ASN A 930 1.78 -41.86 -6.70
N GLY A 931 2.56 -41.18 -7.54
CA GLY A 931 2.28 -40.93 -8.96
C GLY A 931 1.17 -39.91 -9.24
N THR A 932 0.54 -39.33 -8.23
CA THR A 932 -0.63 -38.44 -8.41
C THR A 932 -0.21 -36.97 -8.53
N PHE A 933 -0.67 -36.31 -9.59
CA PHE A 933 -0.44 -34.89 -9.86
C PHE A 933 -1.77 -34.16 -9.99
N THR A 934 -1.86 -32.96 -9.41
CA THR A 934 -2.89 -31.97 -9.70
C THR A 934 -2.34 -30.98 -10.73
N LEU A 935 -3.07 -30.77 -11.83
CA LEU A 935 -2.63 -29.99 -13.00
C LEU A 935 -3.66 -28.92 -13.40
N GLY A 936 -3.21 -27.70 -13.70
CA GLY A 936 -4.04 -26.62 -14.24
C GLY A 936 -5.19 -26.23 -13.29
N GLU A 937 -6.43 -26.18 -13.80
CA GLU A 937 -7.66 -25.91 -13.03
C GLU A 937 -8.06 -27.06 -12.06
N GLY A 938 -7.10 -27.74 -11.45
CA GLY A 938 -7.33 -28.81 -10.48
C GLY A 938 -7.58 -30.20 -11.07
N GLN A 939 -7.17 -30.46 -12.31
CA GLN A 939 -7.31 -31.79 -12.93
C GLN A 939 -6.32 -32.78 -12.30
N GLN A 940 -6.82 -33.79 -11.59
CA GLN A 940 -5.97 -34.87 -11.09
C GLN A 940 -5.65 -35.89 -12.19
N ARG A 941 -4.37 -36.20 -12.35
CA ARG A 941 -3.83 -37.27 -13.22
C ARG A 941 -2.89 -38.16 -12.42
N HIS A 942 -2.68 -39.39 -12.91
CA HIS A 942 -1.78 -40.35 -12.27
C HIS A 942 -0.78 -40.90 -13.29
N PHE A 943 0.50 -40.81 -12.96
CA PHE A 943 1.61 -41.28 -13.78
C PHE A 943 2.58 -42.09 -12.91
N SER A 944 2.82 -43.35 -13.27
CA SER A 944 3.78 -44.23 -12.56
C SER A 944 5.22 -44.07 -13.05
N ARG A 945 5.40 -43.42 -14.21
CA ARG A 945 6.70 -43.14 -14.84
C ARG A 945 6.85 -41.65 -15.12
N VAL A 946 7.86 -41.04 -14.51
CA VAL A 946 8.17 -39.62 -14.63
C VAL A 946 9.54 -39.45 -15.28
N SER A 947 9.57 -38.70 -16.39
CA SER A 947 10.78 -38.30 -17.10
C SER A 947 11.04 -36.81 -16.82
N LEU A 948 12.28 -36.43 -16.53
CA LEU A 948 12.68 -35.05 -16.26
C LEU A 948 13.79 -34.63 -17.23
N VAL A 949 13.63 -33.50 -17.92
CA VAL A 949 14.68 -32.88 -18.75
C VAL A 949 15.01 -31.51 -18.18
N LEU A 950 16.16 -31.45 -17.51
CA LEU A 950 16.55 -30.36 -16.63
C LEU A 950 17.85 -29.75 -17.14
N GLY A 951 18.00 -28.43 -17.09
CA GLY A 951 19.20 -27.74 -17.56
C GLY A 951 19.63 -26.60 -16.65
N GLY A 952 20.88 -26.62 -16.17
CA GLY A 952 21.38 -25.64 -15.22
C GLY A 952 20.55 -25.59 -13.94
N SER A 953 20.17 -24.38 -13.51
CA SER A 953 19.31 -24.16 -12.33
C SER A 953 17.93 -24.83 -12.41
N GLY A 954 17.49 -25.27 -13.60
CA GLY A 954 16.28 -26.07 -13.79
C GLY A 954 16.29 -27.42 -13.07
N ILE A 955 17.44 -27.85 -12.54
CA ILE A 955 17.53 -29.01 -11.63
C ILE A 955 16.76 -28.80 -10.31
N THR A 956 16.55 -27.56 -9.85
CA THR A 956 15.91 -27.28 -8.54
C THR A 956 14.46 -27.78 -8.40
N PRO A 957 13.51 -27.53 -9.32
CA PRO A 957 12.17 -28.13 -9.26
C PRO A 957 12.19 -29.66 -9.44
N GLY A 958 13.08 -30.17 -10.28
CA GLY A 958 13.28 -31.61 -10.45
C GLY A 958 13.77 -32.28 -9.16
N PHE A 959 14.73 -31.67 -8.48
CA PHE A 959 15.26 -32.13 -7.19
C PHE A 959 14.18 -32.21 -6.12
N ALA A 960 13.30 -31.21 -6.03
CA ALA A 960 12.17 -31.23 -5.10
C ALA A 960 11.23 -32.42 -5.36
N LEU A 961 10.90 -32.71 -6.63
CA LEU A 961 10.08 -33.87 -7.00
C LEU A 961 10.80 -35.21 -6.74
N ILE A 962 12.08 -35.32 -7.12
CA ILE A 962 12.91 -36.51 -6.89
C ILE A 962 12.98 -36.84 -5.39
N ALA A 963 13.28 -35.83 -4.56
CA ALA A 963 13.35 -35.98 -3.11
C ALA A 963 11.98 -36.34 -2.51
N ARG A 964 10.90 -35.68 -2.94
CA ARG A 964 9.54 -35.95 -2.47
C ARG A 964 9.12 -37.41 -2.71
N ILE A 965 9.45 -37.96 -3.88
CA ILE A 965 9.20 -39.36 -4.23
C ILE A 965 10.06 -40.30 -3.37
N LEU A 966 11.37 -40.10 -3.34
CA LEU A 966 12.29 -41.09 -2.76
C LEU A 966 12.36 -41.06 -1.22
N LEU A 967 12.10 -39.92 -0.58
CA LEU A 967 11.98 -39.82 0.88
C LEU A 967 10.63 -40.37 1.41
N SER A 968 9.68 -40.66 0.50
CA SER A 968 8.40 -41.30 0.84
C SER A 968 8.51 -42.82 0.74
N ALA A 969 8.55 -43.50 1.89
CA ALA A 969 8.71 -44.96 1.97
C ALA A 969 7.63 -45.78 1.23
N LYS A 970 6.49 -45.18 0.89
CA LYS A 970 5.36 -45.81 0.18
C LYS A 970 5.34 -45.52 -1.33
N ASP A 971 6.16 -44.59 -1.81
CA ASP A 971 6.14 -44.20 -3.21
C ASP A 971 6.96 -45.18 -4.07
N GLU A 972 6.39 -45.58 -5.20
CA GLU A 972 6.99 -46.52 -6.16
C GLU A 972 7.11 -45.89 -7.55
N THR A 973 6.83 -44.59 -7.68
CA THR A 973 7.00 -43.82 -8.92
C THR A 973 8.43 -43.95 -9.43
N GLN A 974 8.57 -44.27 -10.71
CA GLN A 974 9.88 -44.42 -11.37
C GLN A 974 10.30 -43.12 -12.05
N LEU A 975 11.59 -42.78 -11.93
CA LEU A 975 12.19 -41.52 -12.36
C LEU A 975 13.31 -41.75 -13.38
N ARG A 976 13.31 -40.99 -14.47
CA ARG A 976 14.44 -40.86 -15.41
C ARG A 976 14.79 -39.39 -15.57
N VAL A 977 16.04 -39.03 -15.34
CA VAL A 977 16.48 -37.63 -15.32
C VAL A 977 17.57 -37.43 -16.36
N VAL A 978 17.39 -36.46 -17.24
CA VAL A 978 18.45 -35.87 -18.06
C VAL A 978 18.81 -34.53 -17.43
N ASP A 979 20.04 -34.40 -16.95
CA ASP A 979 20.58 -33.17 -16.34
C ASP A 979 21.67 -32.59 -17.24
N ALA A 980 21.39 -31.44 -17.87
CA ALA A 980 22.21 -30.86 -18.93
C ALA A 980 22.94 -29.59 -18.46
N ASN A 981 24.27 -29.66 -18.42
CA ASN A 981 25.13 -28.60 -17.90
C ASN A 981 26.27 -28.24 -18.88
N LYS A 982 27.01 -27.17 -18.57
CA LYS A 982 28.18 -26.78 -19.38
C LYS A 982 29.38 -27.64 -19.01
N SER A 983 29.89 -27.46 -17.79
CA SER A 983 30.98 -28.21 -17.19
C SER A 983 30.52 -29.03 -15.98
N GLU A 984 31.42 -29.79 -15.36
CA GLU A 984 31.09 -30.58 -14.17
C GLU A 984 30.84 -29.70 -12.93
N ASP A 985 31.58 -28.60 -12.80
CA ASP A 985 31.40 -27.59 -11.74
C ASP A 985 30.06 -26.83 -11.83
N ASP A 986 29.35 -26.95 -12.96
CA ASP A 986 28.02 -26.37 -13.16
C ASP A 986 26.88 -27.25 -12.60
N ILE A 987 27.13 -28.50 -12.22
CA ILE A 987 26.08 -29.42 -11.76
C ILE A 987 25.67 -29.06 -10.32
N LEU A 988 24.58 -28.31 -10.17
CA LEU A 988 24.06 -27.97 -8.85
C LEU A 988 23.55 -29.22 -8.11
N LEU A 989 23.77 -29.26 -6.79
CA LEU A 989 23.33 -30.36 -5.90
C LEU A 989 23.89 -31.75 -6.26
N ARG A 990 25.06 -31.80 -6.91
CA ARG A 990 25.64 -33.05 -7.40
C ARG A 990 25.83 -34.10 -6.31
N ALA A 991 26.34 -33.71 -5.14
CA ALA A 991 26.60 -34.63 -4.03
C ALA A 991 25.29 -35.21 -3.46
N GLU A 992 24.23 -34.39 -3.37
CA GLU A 992 22.91 -34.81 -2.93
C GLU A 992 22.23 -35.72 -3.95
N LEU A 993 22.33 -35.43 -5.25
CA LEU A 993 21.83 -36.28 -6.33
C LEU A 993 22.53 -37.64 -6.36
N ASP A 994 23.87 -37.65 -6.30
CA ASP A 994 24.69 -38.87 -6.24
C ASP A 994 24.40 -39.71 -4.98
N ARG A 995 23.95 -39.09 -3.87
CA ARG A 995 23.52 -39.80 -2.66
C ARG A 995 22.13 -40.40 -2.85
N ILE A 996 21.17 -39.60 -3.30
CA ILE A 996 19.77 -40.02 -3.52
C ILE A 996 19.69 -41.16 -4.56
N GLU A 997 20.50 -41.14 -5.62
CA GLU A 997 20.55 -42.24 -6.60
C GLU A 997 21.09 -43.55 -6.01
N LYS A 998 22.03 -43.49 -5.05
CA LYS A 998 22.56 -44.68 -4.35
C LYS A 998 21.59 -45.24 -3.31
N GLU A 999 20.73 -44.39 -2.74
CA GLU A 999 19.74 -44.76 -1.72
C GLU A 999 18.39 -45.22 -2.32
N ALA A 1000 18.13 -44.90 -3.59
CA ALA A 1000 16.92 -45.31 -4.30
C ALA A 1000 16.81 -46.83 -4.46
N LYS A 1001 15.56 -47.34 -4.52
CA LYS A 1001 15.31 -48.76 -4.85
C LYS A 1001 15.85 -49.07 -6.25
N GLU A 1002 16.34 -50.29 -6.47
CA GLU A 1002 16.94 -50.71 -7.74
C GLU A 1002 16.01 -50.42 -8.94
N GLY A 1003 16.51 -49.63 -9.91
CA GLY A 1003 15.78 -49.21 -11.10
C GLY A 1003 14.75 -48.07 -10.92
N GLN A 1004 14.49 -47.64 -9.68
CA GLN A 1004 13.52 -46.57 -9.38
C GLN A 1004 13.99 -45.21 -9.90
N LEU A 1005 15.26 -44.83 -9.70
CA LEU A 1005 15.89 -43.62 -10.24
C LEU A 1005 17.02 -43.99 -11.21
N ARG A 1006 17.21 -43.17 -12.25
CA ARG A 1006 18.43 -43.12 -13.09
C ARG A 1006 18.65 -41.68 -13.53
N ILE A 1007 19.83 -41.12 -13.23
CA ILE A 1007 20.27 -39.79 -13.65
C ILE A 1007 21.27 -39.93 -14.81
N THR A 1008 21.11 -39.09 -15.82
CA THR A 1008 22.00 -39.03 -16.99
C THR A 1008 22.50 -37.60 -17.14
N HIS A 1009 23.69 -37.34 -16.60
CA HIS A 1009 24.36 -36.05 -16.77
C HIS A 1009 24.90 -35.88 -18.20
N VAL A 1010 24.68 -34.70 -18.77
CA VAL A 1010 25.08 -34.31 -20.12
C VAL A 1010 25.92 -33.03 -20.05
N LEU A 1011 27.18 -33.10 -20.46
CA LEU A 1011 28.08 -31.95 -20.46
C LEU A 1011 28.42 -31.50 -21.87
N SER A 1012 28.18 -30.22 -22.18
CA SER A 1012 28.56 -29.63 -23.47
C SER A 1012 30.04 -29.26 -23.56
N HIS A 1013 30.67 -28.96 -22.42
CA HIS A 1013 32.07 -28.55 -22.28
C HIS A 1013 32.70 -29.25 -21.05
N PRO A 1014 32.80 -30.59 -21.04
CA PRO A 1014 33.45 -31.32 -19.93
C PRO A 1014 34.92 -30.90 -19.80
N ALA A 1015 35.35 -30.57 -18.57
CA ALA A 1015 36.70 -30.09 -18.30
C ALA A 1015 37.78 -31.20 -18.34
N SER A 1016 37.37 -32.47 -18.24
CA SER A 1016 38.26 -33.64 -18.23
C SER A 1016 37.92 -34.65 -19.33
N ASP A 1017 38.95 -35.26 -19.90
CA ASP A 1017 38.81 -36.43 -20.78
C ASP A 1017 38.34 -37.68 -20.02
N GLU A 1018 38.41 -37.69 -18.69
CA GLU A 1018 37.92 -38.77 -17.82
C GLU A 1018 36.40 -38.74 -17.62
N TRP A 1019 35.68 -37.69 -18.05
CA TRP A 1019 34.22 -37.64 -17.93
C TRP A 1019 33.55 -38.79 -18.71
N THR A 1020 32.92 -39.70 -17.95
CA THR A 1020 32.25 -40.93 -18.42
C THR A 1020 30.77 -40.75 -18.75
N GLY A 1021 30.17 -39.60 -18.40
CA GLY A 1021 28.80 -39.26 -18.76
C GLY A 1021 28.63 -38.86 -20.23
N ARG A 1022 27.44 -38.39 -20.60
CA ARG A 1022 27.17 -37.97 -21.99
C ARG A 1022 27.88 -36.65 -22.30
N ARG A 1023 28.35 -36.52 -23.54
CA ARG A 1023 29.03 -35.32 -24.07
C ARG A 1023 28.20 -34.71 -25.19
N GLY A 1024 28.11 -33.38 -25.23
CA GLY A 1024 27.38 -32.63 -26.25
C GLY A 1024 26.15 -31.90 -25.70
N HIS A 1025 25.11 -31.79 -26.54
CA HIS A 1025 23.84 -31.15 -26.18
C HIS A 1025 22.72 -32.18 -26.09
N VAL A 1026 21.58 -31.79 -25.52
CA VAL A 1026 20.35 -32.62 -25.55
C VAL A 1026 19.88 -32.74 -27.00
N ASP A 1027 19.66 -33.97 -27.46
CA ASP A 1027 19.14 -34.31 -28.79
C ASP A 1027 18.12 -35.46 -28.73
N ALA A 1028 17.53 -35.81 -29.86
CA ALA A 1028 16.47 -36.82 -29.93
C ALA A 1028 16.94 -38.24 -29.58
N ASP A 1029 18.18 -38.61 -29.91
CA ASP A 1029 18.72 -39.93 -29.63
C ASP A 1029 19.07 -40.09 -28.14
N LEU A 1030 19.58 -39.02 -27.52
CA LEU A 1030 19.83 -38.96 -26.08
C LEU A 1030 18.53 -39.07 -25.28
N LEU A 1031 17.48 -38.33 -25.68
CA LEU A 1031 16.18 -38.40 -25.00
C LEU A 1031 15.57 -39.81 -25.12
N ARG A 1032 15.68 -40.45 -26.30
CA ARG A 1032 15.18 -41.82 -26.55
C ARG A 1032 15.90 -42.92 -25.76
N ASP A 1033 17.16 -42.72 -25.40
CA ASP A 1033 17.97 -43.67 -24.60
C ASP A 1033 17.88 -43.42 -23.07
N ALA A 1034 17.67 -42.16 -22.66
CA ALA A 1034 17.65 -41.79 -21.25
C ALA A 1034 16.26 -41.88 -20.61
N LEU A 1035 15.20 -41.52 -21.33
CA LEU A 1035 13.85 -41.34 -20.79
C LEU A 1035 12.91 -42.54 -21.02
N PHE A 1036 11.73 -42.50 -20.39
CA PHE A 1036 10.65 -43.42 -20.71
C PHE A 1036 10.00 -43.10 -22.07
N PRO A 1037 9.47 -44.11 -22.79
CA PRO A 1037 8.65 -43.85 -23.97
C PRO A 1037 7.29 -43.24 -23.61
N PRO A 1038 6.68 -42.46 -24.52
CA PRO A 1038 5.33 -41.93 -24.34
C PRO A 1038 4.30 -43.05 -24.19
N ASP A 1039 3.44 -42.91 -23.20
CA ASP A 1039 2.44 -43.88 -22.76
C ASP A 1039 1.36 -43.12 -21.95
N LYS A 1040 0.22 -43.75 -21.64
CA LYS A 1040 -0.82 -43.18 -20.78
C LYS A 1040 -0.35 -43.00 -19.32
N ASP A 1041 0.58 -43.84 -18.86
CA ASP A 1041 1.09 -43.83 -17.49
C ASP A 1041 2.48 -43.15 -17.38
N SER A 1042 2.97 -42.54 -18.47
CA SER A 1042 4.24 -41.81 -18.57
C SER A 1042 4.00 -40.30 -18.69
N VAL A 1043 4.79 -39.48 -18.00
CA VAL A 1043 4.82 -38.01 -18.15
C VAL A 1043 6.25 -37.51 -18.32
N VAL A 1044 6.44 -36.39 -19.02
CA VAL A 1044 7.72 -35.66 -19.09
C VAL A 1044 7.57 -34.22 -18.59
N PHE A 1045 8.44 -33.79 -17.68
CA PHE A 1045 8.54 -32.41 -17.22
C PHE A 1045 9.85 -31.76 -17.66
N LEU A 1046 9.77 -30.49 -18.06
CA LEU A 1046 10.84 -29.76 -18.73
C LEU A 1046 11.19 -28.48 -17.97
N CYS A 1047 12.47 -28.25 -17.66
CA CYS A 1047 12.95 -26.97 -17.14
C CYS A 1047 14.38 -26.66 -17.61
N GLY A 1048 14.64 -25.44 -18.07
CA GLY A 1048 15.99 -25.02 -18.45
C GLY A 1048 16.03 -23.88 -19.47
N PRO A 1049 17.21 -23.59 -20.05
CA PRO A 1049 17.39 -22.46 -20.96
C PRO A 1049 16.45 -22.54 -22.18
N PRO A 1050 15.82 -21.43 -22.63
CA PRO A 1050 14.86 -21.45 -23.73
C PRO A 1050 15.40 -22.08 -25.02
N ALA A 1051 16.70 -21.91 -25.30
CA ALA A 1051 17.35 -22.54 -26.45
C ALA A 1051 17.36 -24.08 -26.38
N MET A 1052 17.53 -24.67 -25.19
CA MET A 1052 17.48 -26.12 -24.98
C MET A 1052 16.05 -26.64 -25.11
N ILE A 1053 15.10 -25.97 -24.43
CA ILE A 1053 13.71 -26.40 -24.38
C ILE A 1053 13.03 -26.26 -25.75
N GLN A 1054 13.07 -25.07 -26.35
CA GLN A 1054 12.32 -24.76 -27.57
C GLN A 1054 12.96 -25.31 -28.85
N LYS A 1055 14.30 -25.46 -28.91
CA LYS A 1055 15.00 -25.86 -30.15
C LYS A 1055 15.43 -27.33 -30.17
N ALA A 1056 15.45 -28.01 -29.03
CA ALA A 1056 15.89 -29.41 -28.95
C ALA A 1056 14.86 -30.31 -28.25
N ALA A 1057 14.51 -30.03 -26.98
CA ALA A 1057 13.69 -30.95 -26.18
C ALA A 1057 12.24 -31.06 -26.69
N LEU A 1058 11.51 -29.94 -26.81
CA LEU A 1058 10.11 -29.94 -27.26
C LEU A 1058 9.93 -30.56 -28.65
N PRO A 1059 10.71 -30.20 -29.70
CA PRO A 1059 10.60 -30.85 -31.00
C PRO A 1059 10.84 -32.36 -30.93
N ALA A 1060 11.90 -32.80 -30.25
CA ALA A 1060 12.27 -34.21 -30.17
C ALA A 1060 11.24 -35.08 -29.43
N LEU A 1061 10.62 -34.55 -28.36
CA LEU A 1061 9.59 -35.24 -27.59
C LEU A 1061 8.26 -35.30 -28.35
N ARG A 1062 7.88 -34.22 -29.03
CA ARG A 1062 6.69 -34.19 -29.91
C ARG A 1062 6.82 -35.18 -31.07
N ASP A 1063 7.99 -35.24 -31.72
CA ASP A 1063 8.31 -36.24 -32.77
C ASP A 1063 8.46 -37.68 -32.23
N TRP A 1064 8.53 -37.87 -30.91
CA TRP A 1064 8.49 -39.20 -30.28
C TRP A 1064 7.06 -39.62 -29.93
N GLY A 1065 6.12 -38.67 -29.79
CA GLY A 1065 4.71 -38.94 -29.50
C GLY A 1065 4.22 -38.43 -28.14
N TYR A 1066 4.96 -37.54 -27.48
CA TYR A 1066 4.46 -36.78 -26.34
C TYR A 1066 3.54 -35.63 -26.79
N VAL A 1067 2.56 -35.29 -25.95
CA VAL A 1067 1.52 -34.28 -26.22
C VAL A 1067 1.54 -33.23 -25.11
N GLU A 1068 1.72 -31.97 -25.51
CA GLU A 1068 1.66 -30.79 -24.62
C GLU A 1068 0.30 -30.72 -23.92
N ASP A 1069 0.31 -30.30 -22.65
CA ASP A 1069 -0.86 -30.22 -21.76
C ASP A 1069 -1.54 -31.56 -21.43
N GLU A 1070 -1.07 -32.69 -21.98
CA GLU A 1070 -1.57 -34.04 -21.67
C GLU A 1070 -0.58 -34.90 -20.88
N ASN A 1071 0.64 -35.05 -21.41
CA ASN A 1071 1.73 -35.82 -20.78
C ASN A 1071 3.12 -35.20 -20.97
N MET A 1072 3.17 -33.94 -21.41
CA MET A 1072 4.38 -33.12 -21.52
C MET A 1072 4.09 -31.71 -20.98
N PHE A 1073 4.85 -31.29 -19.96
CA PHE A 1073 4.63 -30.04 -19.24
C PHE A 1073 5.95 -29.29 -18.99
N GLY A 1074 5.89 -27.97 -18.92
CA GLY A 1074 6.97 -27.13 -18.37
C GLY A 1074 6.77 -26.92 -16.86
N PHE A 1075 7.87 -26.80 -16.12
CA PHE A 1075 7.87 -26.28 -14.74
C PHE A 1075 7.77 -24.75 -14.69
#